data_AF-A0A7S2YTX3-F1
#
_entry.id   AF-A0A7S2YTX3-F1
#
_cell.length_a   1.000
_cell.length_b   1.000
_cell.length_c   1.000
_cell.angle_alpha   90.00
_cell.angle_beta   90.00
_cell.angle_gamma   90.00
#
_symmetry.space_group_name_H-M   'P 1'
#
loop_
_entity.id
_entity.type
_entity.pdbx_description
1 polymer ?
#
loop_
_entity_poly.entity_id
_entity_poly.type
_entity_poly.pdbx_seq_one_letter_code
_entity_poly.pdbx_strand_id
1 'polypeptide(L)'
;MAPRPQEDATQKSNYGSVATTGDSYDEEEQQLLPTPLVVQRQEEEQARQTRKMTGLFLLGILVLAGVTVWGVSHANRPSSGSSMILMDDDSSSTTTTATTDRSSRYSTSGQGISLFVSSPDQDLGLQGTHREEDATPSAIWGDKAQQGPLPTNDWYLNLVSHRAASRPDESTRAYSTPYIVDTAADANMMGIRLHWPVVKASSINVQMVDDFKNAVTLGTLDLAAPVADNDSSSAGPAYQVDPDYPYSNLGVSLKWGDDDAYMKTSIVRGMPFATMKYASGVLPSLFSFNAPASKPVVDGGKSKMECGVLSGPDKEGRTISHGTTTTVQKELSLHFVNSDFTWMLFFSDPVQVECGVTEADDIHVAEFQLNVKSVKGDDEPLLVRLALADQCTTGHSNIHEHCEERNAMDDSDGYVDLLRKYTQYATNPKVSMVYPQEDDEEQTAFVSFDWSPALDDDDSSDDDVARIDVAEDEIETEESQNMMMFALPHQQDKLKDDKDVEITDYCIHSFHGKTCLVIGKKWNLSQDLSQPQSFTARRPPMASAIPLLAKALATDIQKKIPANLQIGAADTYFSGKFLAKIARTIMVAEELKQLAKGGDAVKALGYENVTAADLEESVSAAANANLPSDEAVEKAVNGLKQAVQVWMEDGDAMYVYDKSWGGLVNCGCNYTAKDSTGHCSNSYPNCPALFSVNEDFGNGYYNDHHFHYGYHVYAAAAVAKLDPTWGKAHFEEILLYIRDFANPAEDDPFFINFRQKDWWLGSSWASGIVSAENSPHGRDQESSSESIAAYEGMALYGQVMSEIFRSNGGSEEQKNAAQLIQNAGELLTVTEVEAADRYWHVWDSDSHNSTYPLAYSKLTVGMMYDTMASFATWFSQNDVVSYGIQLMPFTAVAERRDDKEWAKLLYPVYKDSCEDAGDFCIDNGWSIVQAGLCATAGFQTEALEQAFAVPPKVFLSDGGMGNSLSNTIWYIATRS
;
A
#
# COMPACT_ATOMS: atom_id res chain seq x y z
N MET A 1 8.85 54.09 20.55
CA MET A 1 8.64 55.36 19.82
C MET A 1 8.40 55.02 18.37
N ALA A 2 7.20 55.31 17.87
CA ALA A 2 6.92 55.39 16.43
C ALA A 2 7.53 56.71 15.86
N PRO A 3 7.61 56.91 14.54
CA PRO A 3 6.41 57.24 13.76
C PRO A 3 6.31 56.63 12.34
N ARG A 4 5.07 56.57 11.85
CA ARG A 4 4.64 56.36 10.45
C ARG A 4 4.96 57.58 9.56
N PRO A 5 4.71 57.46 8.24
CA PRO A 5 3.49 58.07 7.69
C PRO A 5 2.64 57.14 6.79
N GLN A 6 1.31 57.38 6.83
CA GLN A 6 0.26 56.98 5.87
C GLN A 6 0.33 57.86 4.61
N GLU A 7 -0.16 57.48 3.42
CA GLU A 7 -1.54 57.55 2.89
C GLU A 7 -1.42 57.23 1.38
N ASP A 8 -2.37 56.71 0.59
CA ASP A 8 -3.72 56.14 0.77
C ASP A 8 -4.22 55.59 -0.59
N ALA A 9 -5.38 54.91 -0.55
CA ALA A 9 -6.38 54.64 -1.60
C ALA A 9 -6.26 53.38 -2.49
N THR A 10 -7.27 52.55 -2.73
CA THR A 10 -8.58 52.21 -2.11
C THR A 10 -9.19 51.15 -3.04
N GLN A 11 -9.74 50.04 -2.52
CA GLN A 11 -11.02 49.53 -3.02
C GLN A 11 -11.69 48.64 -1.97
N LYS A 12 -12.98 48.95 -1.75
CA LYS A 12 -13.83 48.53 -0.65
C LYS A 12 -14.40 47.13 -0.85
N SER A 13 -14.42 46.34 0.22
CA SER A 13 -15.35 45.22 0.42
C SER A 13 -16.73 45.77 0.80
N ASN A 14 -17.77 45.30 0.11
CA ASN A 14 -19.16 45.52 0.50
C ASN A 14 -19.61 44.33 1.37
N TYR A 15 -19.65 44.52 2.69
CA TYR A 15 -20.46 43.70 3.59
C TYR A 15 -21.87 44.31 3.65
N GLY A 16 -22.86 43.57 3.17
CA GLY A 16 -24.28 43.88 3.35
C GLY A 16 -24.82 43.12 4.55
N SER A 17 -25.26 43.86 5.57
CA SER A 17 -26.10 43.36 6.65
C SER A 17 -27.52 43.09 6.14
N VAL A 18 -28.15 41.98 6.56
CA VAL A 18 -29.60 41.83 6.48
C VAL A 18 -30.11 41.35 7.83
N ALA A 19 -31.06 42.13 8.35
CA ALA A 19 -31.76 41.90 9.60
C ALA A 19 -32.89 40.87 9.42
N THR A 20 -33.15 40.17 10.52
CA THR A 20 -34.33 39.36 10.88
C THR A 20 -35.63 39.65 10.12
N THR A 21 -36.24 38.62 9.49
CA THR A 21 -37.68 38.28 9.51
C THR A 21 -37.85 36.82 9.06
N GLY A 22 -38.85 36.13 9.61
CA GLY A 22 -38.98 34.67 9.57
C GLY A 22 -39.55 34.04 8.30
N ASP A 23 -39.54 32.71 8.34
CA ASP A 23 -40.22 31.72 7.50
C ASP A 23 -39.80 31.58 6.02
N SER A 24 -38.85 30.67 5.76
CA SER A 24 -38.95 29.53 4.79
C SER A 24 -37.56 28.89 4.61
N TYR A 25 -37.29 27.77 5.28
CA TYR A 25 -35.95 27.15 5.38
C TYR A 25 -35.79 25.81 4.64
N ASP A 26 -36.62 25.50 3.62
CA ASP A 26 -36.63 24.17 2.98
C ASP A 26 -36.05 24.08 1.56
N GLU A 27 -35.71 25.20 0.89
CA GLU A 27 -35.27 25.17 -0.53
C GLU A 27 -33.78 25.47 -0.79
N GLU A 28 -33.04 26.09 0.13
CA GLU A 28 -31.60 26.39 -0.08
C GLU A 28 -30.63 25.26 0.36
N GLU A 29 -31.08 24.27 1.14
CA GLU A 29 -30.22 23.16 1.60
C GLU A 29 -29.92 22.10 0.52
N GLN A 30 -30.59 22.15 -0.64
CA GLN A 30 -30.42 21.15 -1.71
C GLN A 30 -29.30 21.47 -2.72
N GLN A 31 -28.61 22.61 -2.59
CA GLN A 31 -27.60 23.07 -3.55
C GLN A 31 -26.13 22.97 -3.08
N LEU A 32 -25.87 22.37 -1.92
CA LEU A 32 -24.54 22.42 -1.29
C LEU A 32 -23.97 21.02 -1.02
N LEU A 33 -23.69 20.27 -2.08
CA LEU A 33 -22.47 19.47 -2.08
C LEU A 33 -21.35 20.32 -2.68
N PRO A 34 -20.07 20.09 -2.34
CA PRO A 34 -18.98 20.71 -3.06
C PRO A 34 -19.12 20.36 -4.55
N THR A 35 -19.62 21.30 -5.34
CA THR A 35 -19.44 21.25 -6.79
C THR A 35 -17.94 21.10 -7.06
N PRO A 36 -17.51 20.45 -8.15
CA PRO A 36 -16.09 20.32 -8.49
C PRO A 36 -15.34 21.66 -8.64
N LEU A 37 -15.99 22.82 -8.52
CA LEU A 37 -15.35 24.13 -8.28
C LEU A 37 -14.65 24.28 -6.91
N VAL A 38 -15.03 23.47 -5.91
CA VAL A 38 -14.37 23.39 -4.58
C VAL A 38 -13.22 22.39 -4.63
N VAL A 39 -13.41 21.26 -5.32
CA VAL A 39 -12.34 20.33 -5.69
C VAL A 39 -11.28 21.04 -6.54
N GLN A 40 -11.67 21.84 -7.54
CA GLN A 40 -10.75 22.71 -8.29
C GLN A 40 -9.98 23.70 -7.42
N ARG A 41 -10.55 24.18 -6.29
CA ARG A 41 -9.80 25.04 -5.35
C ARG A 41 -8.81 24.25 -4.52
N GLN A 42 -9.16 23.04 -4.07
CA GLN A 42 -8.22 22.14 -3.40
C GLN A 42 -7.13 21.65 -4.37
N GLU A 43 -7.47 21.37 -5.62
CA GLU A 43 -6.53 21.05 -6.71
C GLU A 43 -5.65 22.26 -7.06
N GLU A 44 -6.18 23.48 -7.09
CA GLU A 44 -5.38 24.71 -7.26
C GLU A 44 -4.44 24.94 -6.06
N GLU A 45 -4.84 24.53 -4.86
CA GLU A 45 -4.08 24.67 -3.63
C GLU A 45 -3.01 23.56 -3.49
N GLN A 46 -3.33 22.32 -3.84
CA GLN A 46 -2.40 21.20 -4.07
C GLN A 46 -1.42 21.57 -5.17
N ALA A 47 -1.88 21.99 -6.35
CA ALA A 47 -1.01 22.44 -7.44
C ALA A 47 -0.15 23.65 -7.04
N ARG A 48 -0.62 24.52 -6.14
CA ARG A 48 0.20 25.60 -5.54
C ARG A 48 1.24 25.07 -4.56
N GLN A 49 0.93 24.04 -3.78
CA GLN A 49 1.88 23.40 -2.87
C GLN A 49 2.92 22.59 -3.64
N THR A 50 2.50 21.82 -4.65
CA THR A 50 3.39 21.14 -5.61
C THR A 50 4.27 22.17 -6.33
N ARG A 51 3.72 23.32 -6.77
CA ARG A 51 4.49 24.44 -7.35
C ARG A 51 5.40 25.18 -6.36
N LYS A 52 5.10 25.18 -5.06
CA LYS A 52 6.02 25.70 -4.03
C LYS A 52 7.16 24.74 -3.77
N MET A 53 6.95 23.43 -3.92
CA MET A 53 8.02 22.42 -3.90
C MET A 53 8.86 22.43 -5.20
N THR A 54 8.26 22.62 -6.37
CA THR A 54 8.99 22.72 -7.66
C THR A 54 9.55 24.12 -7.97
N GLY A 55 9.08 25.17 -7.28
CA GLY A 55 9.42 26.57 -7.53
C GLY A 55 10.87 26.99 -7.26
N LEU A 56 11.72 26.07 -6.77
CA LEU A 56 13.16 26.29 -6.66
C LEU A 56 13.97 25.87 -7.91
N PHE A 57 13.36 25.25 -8.93
CA PHE A 57 14.13 24.58 -9.99
C PHE A 57 13.92 25.04 -11.44
N LEU A 58 12.93 25.88 -11.76
CA LEU A 58 12.61 26.24 -13.15
C LEU A 58 12.71 27.74 -13.43
N LEU A 59 13.95 28.22 -13.54
CA LEU A 59 14.28 29.49 -14.19
C LEU A 59 15.32 29.23 -15.28
N GLY A 60 14.88 28.55 -16.35
CA GLY A 60 15.68 28.35 -17.56
C GLY A 60 14.96 27.50 -18.61
N ILE A 61 14.73 28.10 -19.80
CA ILE A 61 14.47 27.45 -21.11
C ILE A 61 13.01 26.98 -21.32
N LEU A 62 12.28 27.25 -22.41
CA LEU A 62 12.27 28.28 -23.46
C LEU A 62 10.93 28.17 -24.24
N VAL A 63 10.67 29.22 -25.00
CA VAL A 63 9.56 29.59 -25.88
C VAL A 63 9.51 28.80 -27.22
N LEU A 64 8.27 28.61 -27.74
CA LEU A 64 7.79 28.47 -29.16
C LEU A 64 7.61 27.10 -29.87
N ALA A 65 6.34 26.67 -29.85
CA ALA A 65 5.41 26.19 -30.91
C ALA A 65 5.85 25.90 -32.38
N GLY A 66 5.35 24.77 -32.91
CA GLY A 66 4.26 24.79 -33.93
C GLY A 66 4.42 23.98 -35.24
N VAL A 67 3.32 23.28 -35.62
CA VAL A 67 2.75 23.05 -36.99
C VAL A 67 2.59 21.58 -37.50
N THR A 68 1.37 21.05 -37.25
CA THR A 68 0.34 20.34 -38.09
C THR A 68 0.60 19.40 -39.31
N VAL A 69 0.04 18.17 -39.19
CA VAL A 69 -1.01 17.40 -39.95
C VAL A 69 -0.78 16.81 -41.39
N TRP A 70 -1.20 15.52 -41.52
CA TRP A 70 -1.88 14.73 -42.61
C TRP A 70 -1.08 13.45 -42.97
N GLY A 71 -1.60 12.21 -43.12
CA GLY A 71 -2.92 11.58 -43.06
C GLY A 71 -2.92 10.21 -43.80
N VAL A 72 -3.79 9.28 -43.38
CA VAL A 72 -4.47 8.21 -44.18
C VAL A 72 -3.81 6.82 -44.45
N SER A 73 -4.36 5.80 -43.76
CA SER A 73 -4.93 4.49 -44.21
C SER A 73 -4.12 3.45 -45.01
N HIS A 74 -4.10 2.18 -44.55
CA HIS A 74 -4.85 1.04 -45.13
C HIS A 74 -4.66 -0.28 -44.36
N ALA A 75 -5.70 -1.11 -44.40
CA ALA A 75 -5.93 -2.39 -43.72
C ALA A 75 -5.21 -3.60 -44.37
N ASN A 76 -5.07 -4.71 -43.62
CA ASN A 76 -5.56 -6.05 -44.03
C ASN A 76 -5.36 -7.14 -42.96
N ARG A 77 -6.41 -7.97 -42.78
CA ARG A 77 -6.45 -9.30 -42.11
C ARG A 77 -5.79 -10.38 -42.99
N PRO A 78 -5.43 -11.59 -42.46
CA PRO A 78 -6.35 -12.77 -42.38
C PRO A 78 -6.16 -13.64 -41.09
N SER A 79 -7.19 -14.10 -40.39
CA SER A 79 -8.01 -15.33 -40.51
C SER A 79 -7.34 -16.70 -40.23
N SER A 80 -7.72 -17.27 -39.07
CA SER A 80 -8.23 -18.64 -38.78
C SER A 80 -7.38 -19.90 -38.98
N GLY A 81 -7.39 -20.76 -37.94
CA GLY A 81 -7.19 -22.20 -38.05
C GLY A 81 -7.26 -22.93 -36.70
N SER A 82 -8.43 -23.45 -36.33
CA SER A 82 -8.64 -24.32 -35.16
C SER A 82 -8.43 -25.80 -35.52
N SER A 83 -7.90 -26.60 -34.59
CA SER A 83 -8.12 -28.07 -34.58
C SER A 83 -8.21 -28.60 -33.15
N MET A 84 -9.14 -29.55 -32.98
CA MET A 84 -9.66 -30.13 -31.75
C MET A 84 -9.31 -31.63 -31.73
N ILE A 85 -8.79 -32.17 -30.63
CA ILE A 85 -8.58 -33.63 -30.35
C ILE A 85 -8.72 -33.82 -28.82
N LEU A 86 -9.88 -34.27 -28.31
CA LEU A 86 -10.23 -35.65 -27.87
C LEU A 86 -9.35 -36.24 -26.76
N MET A 87 -9.92 -36.30 -25.55
CA MET A 87 -9.41 -37.00 -24.36
C MET A 87 -10.18 -38.32 -24.18
N ASP A 88 -9.46 -39.39 -23.79
CA ASP A 88 -10.00 -40.67 -23.34
C ASP A 88 -9.76 -40.82 -21.81
N ASP A 89 -10.81 -41.23 -21.11
CA ASP A 89 -10.84 -41.64 -19.70
C ASP A 89 -10.20 -43.02 -19.51
N ASP A 90 -9.47 -43.24 -18.41
CA ASP A 90 -9.52 -44.54 -17.74
C ASP A 90 -9.23 -44.47 -16.23
N SER A 91 -10.06 -45.18 -15.47
CA SER A 91 -10.09 -45.23 -14.01
C SER A 91 -9.37 -46.47 -13.46
N SER A 92 -8.60 -46.35 -12.36
CA SER A 92 -8.49 -47.44 -11.38
C SER A 92 -7.97 -46.99 -10.01
N SER A 93 -8.58 -47.57 -8.97
CA SER A 93 -8.37 -47.32 -7.55
C SER A 93 -7.32 -48.25 -6.92
N THR A 94 -6.50 -47.75 -6.00
CA THR A 94 -5.96 -48.57 -4.89
C THR A 94 -5.60 -47.72 -3.66
N THR A 95 -5.96 -48.25 -2.50
CA THR A 95 -5.91 -47.62 -1.17
C THR A 95 -4.60 -47.96 -0.44
N THR A 96 -3.90 -46.96 0.11
CA THR A 96 -2.91 -47.17 1.19
C THR A 96 -2.84 -45.96 2.11
N THR A 97 -2.77 -46.26 3.41
CA THR A 97 -2.86 -45.40 4.59
C THR A 97 -1.72 -44.38 4.72
N ALA A 98 -2.05 -43.10 4.87
CA ALA A 98 -1.09 -41.99 5.06
C ALA A 98 -1.11 -41.43 6.50
N THR A 99 0.10 -41.18 6.99
CA THR A 99 0.47 -40.37 8.15
C THR A 99 0.02 -38.92 7.99
N THR A 100 -0.41 -38.30 9.07
CA THR A 100 -0.98 -36.94 9.13
C THR A 100 0.05 -35.86 8.79
N ASP A 101 0.05 -35.44 7.54
CA ASP A 101 0.60 -34.17 7.07
C ASP A 101 -0.48 -33.08 7.25
N ARG A 102 -0.16 -32.00 7.98
CA ARG A 102 -1.08 -30.90 8.29
C ARG A 102 -1.07 -29.81 7.22
N SER A 103 -0.32 -29.97 6.12
CA SER A 103 -0.14 -28.98 5.05
C SER A 103 -1.20 -29.01 3.93
N SER A 104 -2.07 -30.03 3.86
CA SER A 104 -3.03 -30.20 2.76
C SER A 104 -4.45 -29.67 3.01
N ARG A 105 -4.59 -28.58 3.80
CA ARG A 105 -5.89 -27.94 4.03
C ARG A 105 -5.98 -26.64 3.23
N TYR A 106 -6.61 -26.74 2.05
CA TYR A 106 -6.85 -25.68 1.08
C TYR A 106 -5.65 -24.76 0.81
N SER A 107 -4.60 -25.34 0.21
CA SER A 107 -3.93 -24.60 -0.86
C SER A 107 -4.89 -24.60 -2.05
N THR A 108 -5.14 -23.44 -2.65
CA THR A 108 -5.88 -23.31 -3.93
C THR A 108 -5.15 -23.92 -5.14
N SER A 109 -4.13 -24.76 -4.94
CA SER A 109 -3.41 -25.48 -6.01
C SER A 109 -4.17 -26.69 -6.58
N GLY A 110 -5.47 -26.85 -6.32
CA GLY A 110 -6.30 -27.87 -6.97
C GLY A 110 -6.83 -27.37 -8.31
N GLN A 111 -6.43 -27.98 -9.41
CA GLN A 111 -7.05 -27.79 -10.73
C GLN A 111 -8.59 -27.73 -10.63
N GLY A 112 -9.22 -26.59 -10.96
CA GLY A 112 -10.66 -26.54 -11.23
C GLY A 112 -11.38 -25.22 -10.93
N ILE A 113 -11.39 -24.31 -11.91
CA ILE A 113 -12.31 -23.15 -12.09
C ILE A 113 -12.18 -22.03 -11.04
N SER A 114 -11.75 -20.84 -11.50
CA SER A 114 -11.72 -19.62 -10.69
C SER A 114 -13.07 -19.30 -10.05
N LEU A 115 -13.05 -18.80 -8.82
CA LEU A 115 -14.26 -18.33 -8.13
C LEU A 115 -14.77 -17.00 -8.71
N PHE A 116 -13.95 -16.29 -9.49
CA PHE A 116 -14.30 -15.03 -10.14
C PHE A 116 -14.18 -15.17 -11.67
N VAL A 117 -15.20 -15.73 -12.30
CA VAL A 117 -15.17 -16.03 -13.74
C VAL A 117 -15.63 -14.88 -14.64
N SER A 118 -16.38 -13.91 -14.08
CA SER A 118 -17.02 -12.86 -14.88
C SER A 118 -16.01 -11.86 -15.42
N SER A 119 -15.90 -11.79 -16.74
CA SER A 119 -15.15 -10.75 -17.46
C SER A 119 -15.82 -9.39 -17.29
N PRO A 120 -15.09 -8.34 -16.84
CA PRO A 120 -15.65 -7.00 -16.70
C PRO A 120 -16.29 -6.47 -17.99
N ASP A 121 -15.63 -6.65 -19.14
CA ASP A 121 -16.11 -6.10 -20.42
C ASP A 121 -17.02 -7.06 -21.19
N GLN A 122 -16.76 -8.37 -21.17
CA GLN A 122 -17.53 -9.33 -21.96
C GLN A 122 -18.81 -9.81 -21.26
N ASP A 123 -18.72 -10.13 -19.96
CA ASP A 123 -19.84 -10.70 -19.20
C ASP A 123 -20.64 -9.60 -18.49
N LEU A 124 -19.95 -8.59 -17.94
CA LEU A 124 -20.56 -7.49 -17.18
C LEU A 124 -20.74 -6.19 -18.00
N GLY A 125 -20.25 -6.17 -19.25
CA GLY A 125 -20.57 -5.11 -20.22
C GLY A 125 -19.86 -3.77 -20.00
N LEU A 126 -18.82 -3.71 -19.16
CA LEU A 126 -18.03 -2.48 -18.97
C LEU A 126 -17.31 -2.08 -20.26
N GLN A 127 -17.14 -0.77 -20.46
CA GLN A 127 -16.32 -0.27 -21.56
C GLN A 127 -14.85 -0.58 -21.29
N GLY A 128 -14.25 -1.44 -22.12
CA GLY A 128 -12.82 -1.73 -22.09
C GLY A 128 -12.00 -0.61 -22.75
N THR A 129 -10.92 -0.18 -22.10
CA THR A 129 -10.00 0.83 -22.64
C THR A 129 -8.55 0.39 -22.55
N HIS A 130 -7.74 0.83 -23.50
CA HIS A 130 -6.28 0.81 -23.39
C HIS A 130 -5.79 2.22 -23.11
N ARG A 131 -4.72 2.35 -22.34
CA ARG A 131 -4.14 3.64 -21.94
C ARG A 131 -3.35 4.26 -23.09
N GLU A 132 -3.30 5.59 -23.08
CA GLU A 132 -2.35 6.36 -23.89
C GLU A 132 -0.94 6.28 -23.29
N GLU A 133 0.07 6.61 -24.10
CA GLU A 133 1.49 6.29 -23.89
C GLU A 133 2.02 6.63 -22.47
N ASP A 134 1.63 7.76 -21.89
CA ASP A 134 2.09 8.23 -20.58
C ASP A 134 1.48 7.47 -19.38
N ALA A 135 0.36 6.79 -19.57
CA ALA A 135 -0.31 5.98 -18.57
C ALA A 135 -0.26 4.47 -18.86
N THR A 136 0.42 4.04 -19.93
CA THR A 136 0.68 2.61 -20.19
C THR A 136 1.72 2.04 -19.23
N PRO A 137 1.78 0.71 -19.03
CA PRO A 137 2.94 0.07 -18.44
C PRO A 137 4.22 0.45 -19.19
N SER A 138 5.29 0.78 -18.46
CA SER A 138 6.57 1.12 -19.09
C SER A 138 7.14 -0.06 -19.89
N ALA A 139 8.06 0.24 -20.80
CA ALA A 139 8.76 -0.77 -21.58
C ALA A 139 9.56 -1.78 -20.70
N ILE A 140 9.85 -1.44 -19.44
CA ILE A 140 10.53 -2.36 -18.49
C ILE A 140 9.67 -3.59 -18.23
N TRP A 141 8.34 -3.51 -18.31
CA TRP A 141 7.49 -4.68 -18.11
C TRP A 141 7.70 -5.77 -19.18
N GLY A 142 8.27 -5.44 -20.35
CA GLY A 142 8.55 -6.40 -21.41
C GLY A 142 7.33 -7.25 -21.76
N ASP A 143 7.52 -8.57 -21.86
CA ASP A 143 6.44 -9.51 -22.17
C ASP A 143 5.38 -9.61 -21.07
N LYS A 144 5.72 -9.28 -19.81
CA LYS A 144 4.75 -9.32 -18.69
C LYS A 144 3.60 -8.34 -18.90
N ALA A 145 3.83 -7.26 -19.65
CA ALA A 145 2.78 -6.29 -19.99
C ALA A 145 1.60 -6.89 -20.79
N GLN A 146 1.76 -8.09 -21.37
CA GLN A 146 0.69 -8.78 -22.10
C GLN A 146 0.18 -10.06 -21.42
N GLN A 147 0.72 -10.42 -20.25
CA GLN A 147 0.46 -11.71 -19.60
C GLN A 147 -0.66 -11.68 -18.56
N GLY A 148 -1.15 -10.51 -18.14
CA GLY A 148 -2.20 -10.41 -17.14
C GLY A 148 -2.28 -9.04 -16.47
N PRO A 149 -3.07 -8.93 -15.39
CA PRO A 149 -3.16 -7.70 -14.61
C PRO A 149 -1.81 -7.39 -13.94
N LEU A 150 -1.45 -6.11 -13.93
CA LEU A 150 -0.20 -5.62 -13.37
C LEU A 150 -0.44 -4.90 -12.04
N PRO A 151 0.54 -4.92 -11.12
CA PRO A 151 0.46 -4.17 -9.89
C PRO A 151 0.55 -2.67 -10.17
N THR A 152 -0.21 -1.89 -9.42
CA THR A 152 -0.30 -0.42 -9.57
C THR A 152 0.09 0.34 -8.31
N ASN A 153 0.18 -0.34 -7.15
CA ASN A 153 0.45 0.29 -5.85
C ASN A 153 1.57 -0.44 -5.06
N ASP A 154 2.25 -1.42 -5.67
CA ASP A 154 3.38 -2.12 -5.05
C ASP A 154 4.59 -1.19 -4.84
N TRP A 155 5.35 -1.45 -3.77
CA TRP A 155 6.49 -0.65 -3.33
C TRP A 155 7.65 -0.54 -4.34
N TYR A 156 7.79 -1.50 -5.26
CA TYR A 156 8.87 -1.52 -6.25
C TYR A 156 8.54 -0.80 -7.56
N LEU A 157 7.35 -0.20 -7.70
CA LEU A 157 6.91 0.39 -8.97
C LEU A 157 7.80 1.50 -9.51
N ASN A 158 8.54 2.20 -8.63
CA ASN A 158 9.53 3.17 -9.04
C ASN A 158 10.64 2.56 -9.93
N LEU A 159 11.01 1.29 -9.69
CA LEU A 159 12.01 0.55 -10.47
C LEU A 159 11.50 0.12 -11.86
N VAL A 160 10.19 0.13 -12.08
CA VAL A 160 9.56 -0.28 -13.36
C VAL A 160 8.76 0.86 -13.99
N SER A 161 9.03 2.09 -13.57
CA SER A 161 8.39 3.30 -14.07
C SER A 161 8.94 3.75 -15.43
N HIS A 162 8.19 4.58 -16.16
CA HIS A 162 8.69 5.25 -17.38
C HIS A 162 9.95 6.08 -17.12
N ARG A 163 10.06 6.66 -15.92
CA ARG A 163 11.26 7.40 -15.51
C ARG A 163 12.46 6.47 -15.40
N ALA A 164 12.30 5.30 -14.79
CA ALA A 164 13.35 4.29 -14.73
C ALA A 164 13.70 3.73 -16.12
N ALA A 165 12.73 3.62 -17.03
CA ALA A 165 12.97 3.15 -18.39
C ALA A 165 13.84 4.11 -19.21
N SER A 166 13.66 5.41 -19.01
CA SER A 166 14.31 6.46 -19.82
C SER A 166 15.53 7.08 -19.15
N ARG A 167 15.48 7.30 -17.84
CA ARG A 167 16.53 7.96 -17.06
C ARG A 167 16.41 7.64 -15.56
N PRO A 168 16.92 6.47 -15.11
CA PRO A 168 17.03 6.16 -13.70
C PRO A 168 17.74 7.28 -12.93
N ASP A 169 17.13 7.73 -11.83
CA ASP A 169 17.71 8.69 -10.90
C ASP A 169 17.14 8.48 -9.48
N GLU A 170 17.40 9.41 -8.56
CA GLU A 170 16.98 9.29 -7.16
C GLU A 170 15.46 9.12 -7.00
N SER A 171 14.64 9.62 -7.94
CA SER A 171 13.19 9.46 -7.90
C SER A 171 12.73 8.02 -8.21
N THR A 172 13.61 7.19 -8.77
CA THR A 172 13.32 5.80 -9.18
C THR A 172 13.68 4.77 -8.11
N ARG A 173 14.09 5.23 -6.92
CA ARG A 173 14.47 4.38 -5.80
C ARG A 173 13.29 3.61 -5.22
N ALA A 174 13.57 2.40 -4.73
CA ALA A 174 12.64 1.57 -3.97
C ALA A 174 13.31 1.07 -2.68
N TYR A 175 12.52 0.93 -1.61
CA TYR A 175 13.01 0.49 -0.31
C TYR A 175 12.72 -0.99 -0.07
N SER A 176 13.75 -1.84 -0.10
CA SER A 176 13.62 -3.29 0.15
C SER A 176 13.63 -3.65 1.64
N THR A 177 14.15 -2.78 2.51
CA THR A 177 14.56 -3.09 3.89
C THR A 177 15.67 -4.17 3.94
N PRO A 178 16.89 -3.84 4.40
CA PRO A 178 17.33 -2.53 4.88
C PRO A 178 17.79 -1.57 3.80
N TYR A 179 17.91 -2.04 2.55
CA TYR A 179 18.52 -1.26 1.48
C TYR A 179 17.50 -0.40 0.74
N ILE A 180 17.92 0.81 0.39
CA ILE A 180 17.34 1.54 -0.73
C ILE A 180 18.08 1.10 -2.00
N VAL A 181 17.33 0.77 -3.05
CA VAL A 181 17.86 0.23 -4.30
C VAL A 181 17.39 1.09 -5.47
N ASP A 182 18.29 1.35 -6.43
CA ASP A 182 17.95 1.92 -7.73
C ASP A 182 18.78 1.29 -8.86
N THR A 183 18.42 1.62 -10.11
CA THR A 183 19.11 1.19 -11.33
C THR A 183 19.93 2.32 -11.97
N ALA A 184 20.16 3.43 -11.23
CA ALA A 184 20.95 4.58 -11.65
C ALA A 184 22.45 4.32 -11.45
N ALA A 185 22.95 3.28 -12.14
CA ALA A 185 24.34 2.91 -12.15
C ALA A 185 25.23 4.00 -12.81
N ASP A 186 26.54 3.92 -12.59
CA ASP A 186 27.53 4.85 -13.18
C ASP A 186 27.36 4.96 -14.70
N ALA A 187 27.73 6.10 -15.30
CA ALA A 187 27.44 6.42 -16.70
C ALA A 187 27.88 5.36 -17.73
N ASN A 188 28.80 4.44 -17.36
CA ASN A 188 29.28 3.37 -18.22
C ASN A 188 29.00 1.95 -17.69
N MET A 189 28.33 1.79 -16.54
CA MET A 189 28.06 0.50 -15.92
C MET A 189 26.55 0.28 -15.83
N MET A 190 26.07 -0.90 -16.18
CA MET A 190 24.69 -1.29 -15.91
C MET A 190 24.63 -2.13 -14.65
N GLY A 191 23.53 -2.05 -13.90
CA GLY A 191 23.31 -2.87 -12.71
C GLY A 191 22.41 -2.18 -11.69
N ILE A 192 22.59 -2.56 -10.43
CA ILE A 192 21.87 -1.98 -9.29
C ILE A 192 22.83 -1.25 -8.37
N ARG A 193 22.32 -0.21 -7.71
CA ARG A 193 23.04 0.55 -6.69
C ARG A 193 22.35 0.37 -5.35
N LEU A 194 23.12 -0.06 -4.35
CA LEU A 194 22.66 -0.28 -2.99
C LEU A 194 23.07 0.87 -2.09
N HIS A 195 22.07 1.47 -1.46
CA HIS A 195 22.22 2.54 -0.50
C HIS A 195 21.84 2.03 0.89
N TRP A 196 22.58 2.50 1.89
CA TRP A 196 22.24 2.29 3.29
C TRP A 196 21.63 3.58 3.86
N PRO A 197 20.33 3.60 4.19
CA PRO A 197 19.68 4.80 4.68
C PRO A 197 20.07 5.12 6.13
N VAL A 198 20.08 6.42 6.42
CA VAL A 198 20.16 6.96 7.78
C VAL A 198 18.81 7.59 8.13
N VAL A 199 18.14 7.08 9.15
CA VAL A 199 16.90 7.70 9.66
C VAL A 199 17.26 8.99 10.39
N LYS A 200 16.65 10.10 9.96
CA LYS A 200 16.68 11.40 10.66
C LYS A 200 15.27 11.75 11.11
N ALA A 201 15.16 12.38 12.26
CA ALA A 201 13.88 12.77 12.82
C ALA A 201 13.88 14.22 13.31
N SER A 202 12.70 14.83 13.25
CA SER A 202 12.31 16.09 13.87
C SER A 202 10.98 15.88 14.59
N SER A 203 10.45 16.92 15.24
CA SER A 203 9.17 16.81 15.96
C SER A 203 7.97 16.43 15.10
N ILE A 204 8.06 16.56 13.78
CA ILE A 204 6.95 16.31 12.83
C ILE A 204 7.33 15.46 11.62
N ASN A 205 8.59 15.07 11.45
CA ASN A 205 9.02 14.25 10.31
C ASN A 205 10.06 13.23 10.75
N VAL A 206 9.96 12.01 10.22
CA VAL A 206 10.99 10.98 10.24
C VAL A 206 11.29 10.64 8.78
N GLN A 207 12.55 10.68 8.37
CA GLN A 207 12.92 10.49 6.97
C GLN A 207 14.17 9.64 6.86
N MET A 208 14.19 8.71 5.92
CA MET A 208 15.41 8.05 5.47
C MET A 208 16.20 9.00 4.57
N VAL A 209 17.45 9.24 4.94
CA VAL A 209 18.40 10.06 4.20
C VAL A 209 19.60 9.20 3.84
N ASP A 210 19.94 9.14 2.57
CA ASP A 210 21.15 8.52 2.06
C ASP A 210 22.04 9.57 1.37
N ASP A 211 23.35 9.36 1.39
CA ASP A 211 24.26 10.03 0.49
C ASP A 211 24.60 9.03 -0.62
N PHE A 212 24.20 9.34 -1.85
CA PHE A 212 24.42 8.46 -3.00
C PHE A 212 25.90 8.12 -3.20
N LYS A 213 26.83 8.94 -2.70
CA LYS A 213 28.27 8.65 -2.78
C LYS A 213 28.70 7.49 -1.90
N ASN A 214 27.94 7.21 -0.84
CA ASN A 214 28.17 6.10 0.08
C ASN A 214 27.59 4.77 -0.40
N ALA A 215 26.88 4.80 -1.53
CA ALA A 215 26.30 3.63 -2.16
C ALA A 215 27.36 2.80 -2.91
N VAL A 216 27.07 1.52 -3.10
CA VAL A 216 27.89 0.60 -3.89
C VAL A 216 27.07 0.08 -5.05
N THR A 217 27.62 0.16 -6.26
CA THR A 217 26.97 -0.33 -7.48
C THR A 217 27.53 -1.70 -7.84
N LEU A 218 26.64 -2.68 -8.04
CA LEU A 218 26.94 -4.03 -8.49
C LEU A 218 26.36 -4.23 -9.89
N GLY A 219 27.19 -4.63 -10.85
CA GLY A 219 26.77 -4.67 -12.24
C GLY A 219 27.81 -5.22 -13.19
N THR A 220 27.80 -4.76 -14.44
CA THR A 220 28.77 -5.15 -15.47
C THR A 220 29.07 -4.01 -16.44
N LEU A 221 30.25 -4.08 -17.04
CA LEU A 221 30.71 -3.23 -18.15
C LEU A 221 30.63 -3.96 -19.50
N ASP A 222 30.36 -5.27 -19.50
CA ASP A 222 30.41 -6.10 -20.71
C ASP A 222 29.12 -6.01 -21.53
N LEU A 223 28.03 -5.62 -20.89
CA LEU A 223 26.77 -5.33 -21.57
C LEU A 223 26.79 -3.89 -22.09
N ALA A 224 26.39 -3.70 -23.35
CA ALA A 224 26.29 -2.38 -23.95
C ALA A 224 24.96 -1.72 -23.60
N ALA A 225 24.99 -0.48 -23.11
CA ALA A 225 23.76 0.27 -22.89
C ALA A 225 23.05 0.48 -24.24
N PRO A 226 21.70 0.46 -24.28
CA PRO A 226 20.96 0.80 -25.48
C PRO A 226 21.38 2.19 -25.98
N VAL A 227 22.06 2.27 -27.12
CA VAL A 227 22.56 3.55 -27.65
C VAL A 227 21.37 4.36 -28.16
N ALA A 228 21.08 5.49 -27.51
CA ALA A 228 20.20 6.50 -28.08
C ALA A 228 20.90 7.10 -29.31
N ASP A 229 20.43 6.76 -30.51
CA ASP A 229 20.83 7.48 -31.71
C ASP A 229 20.47 8.96 -31.51
N ASN A 230 21.36 9.88 -31.89
CA ASN A 230 21.28 11.33 -31.63
C ASN A 230 20.00 12.03 -32.17
N ASP A 231 19.06 11.29 -32.76
CA ASP A 231 17.83 11.77 -33.37
C ASP A 231 16.59 10.92 -33.02
N SER A 232 16.68 9.98 -32.07
CA SER A 232 15.54 9.16 -31.64
C SER A 232 15.51 8.90 -30.15
N SER A 233 14.39 9.25 -29.51
CA SER A 233 14.01 8.87 -28.14
C SER A 233 13.69 7.37 -27.98
N SER A 234 14.26 6.50 -28.83
CA SER A 234 13.86 5.09 -29.01
C SER A 234 14.91 4.07 -28.59
N ALA A 235 15.87 4.45 -27.74
CA ALA A 235 16.64 3.44 -27.02
C ALA A 235 15.68 2.73 -26.05
N GLY A 236 15.48 1.42 -26.22
CA GLY A 236 14.71 0.61 -25.27
C GLY A 236 15.29 0.67 -23.86
N PRO A 237 14.55 0.22 -22.82
CA PRO A 237 15.04 0.28 -21.46
C PRO A 237 16.30 -0.58 -21.31
N ALA A 238 17.19 -0.20 -20.37
CA ALA A 238 18.42 -0.95 -20.11
C ALA A 238 18.15 -2.36 -19.53
N TYR A 239 16.96 -2.58 -18.96
CA TYR A 239 16.53 -3.82 -18.34
C TYR A 239 15.02 -4.00 -18.47
N GLN A 240 14.57 -5.21 -18.14
CA GLN A 240 13.15 -5.55 -18.05
C GLN A 240 12.86 -6.33 -16.76
N VAL A 241 11.59 -6.42 -16.39
CA VAL A 241 11.10 -7.44 -15.44
C VAL A 241 11.45 -8.80 -16.02
N ASP A 242 12.08 -9.65 -15.21
CA ASP A 242 12.57 -10.94 -15.67
C ASP A 242 11.38 -11.81 -16.14
N PRO A 243 11.36 -12.25 -17.40
CA PRO A 243 10.26 -13.08 -17.92
C PRO A 243 10.15 -14.42 -17.19
N ASP A 244 11.27 -14.93 -16.65
CA ASP A 244 11.39 -16.27 -16.10
C ASP A 244 10.85 -16.38 -14.67
N TYR A 245 10.65 -15.25 -13.98
CA TYR A 245 10.16 -15.23 -12.60
C TYR A 245 8.83 -14.48 -12.47
N PRO A 246 7.90 -14.96 -11.63
CA PRO A 246 6.73 -14.18 -11.24
C PRO A 246 7.16 -13.03 -10.32
N TYR A 247 6.46 -11.90 -10.42
CA TYR A 247 6.51 -10.85 -9.40
C TYR A 247 5.48 -11.14 -8.30
N SER A 248 5.66 -10.54 -7.13
CA SER A 248 4.71 -10.64 -6.01
C SER A 248 4.77 -9.38 -5.14
N ASN A 249 3.86 -9.26 -4.16
CA ASN A 249 3.93 -8.16 -3.20
C ASN A 249 5.25 -8.13 -2.38
N LEU A 250 6.01 -9.23 -2.35
CA LEU A 250 7.29 -9.32 -1.66
C LEU A 250 8.48 -8.92 -2.53
N GLY A 251 8.37 -8.86 -3.86
CA GLY A 251 9.49 -8.45 -4.70
C GLY A 251 9.32 -8.60 -6.20
N VAL A 252 10.34 -8.13 -6.91
CA VAL A 252 10.43 -8.14 -8.37
C VAL A 252 11.81 -8.58 -8.82
N SER A 253 11.87 -9.38 -9.89
CA SER A 253 13.12 -9.80 -10.52
C SER A 253 13.36 -8.99 -11.79
N LEU A 254 14.61 -8.58 -12.04
CA LEU A 254 15.02 -7.74 -13.17
C LEU A 254 16.13 -8.43 -13.98
N LYS A 255 16.08 -8.29 -15.31
CA LYS A 255 17.04 -8.85 -16.27
C LYS A 255 17.61 -7.75 -17.18
N TRP A 256 18.94 -7.73 -17.34
CA TRP A 256 19.66 -6.96 -18.35
C TRP A 256 20.24 -7.92 -19.39
N GLY A 257 20.35 -7.47 -20.65
CA GLY A 257 20.91 -8.27 -21.74
C GLY A 257 19.91 -9.27 -22.34
N ASP A 258 20.42 -10.16 -23.19
CA ASP A 258 19.64 -11.19 -23.90
C ASP A 258 19.85 -12.58 -23.29
N ASP A 259 19.40 -13.65 -23.94
CA ASP A 259 19.50 -15.00 -23.37
C ASP A 259 20.92 -15.57 -23.35
N ASP A 260 21.82 -15.07 -24.21
CA ASP A 260 23.20 -15.54 -24.30
C ASP A 260 24.15 -14.73 -23.42
N ALA A 261 23.85 -13.44 -23.21
CA ALA A 261 24.63 -12.53 -22.37
C ALA A 261 23.70 -11.69 -21.50
N TYR A 262 23.50 -12.13 -20.24
CA TYR A 262 22.66 -11.43 -19.27
C TYR A 262 23.32 -11.23 -17.91
N MET A 263 22.69 -10.35 -17.13
CA MET A 263 22.71 -10.41 -15.67
C MET A 263 21.28 -10.26 -15.12
N LYS A 264 21.00 -10.90 -13.99
CA LYS A 264 19.68 -10.96 -13.35
C LYS A 264 19.78 -10.74 -11.84
N THR A 265 18.81 -10.04 -11.27
CA THR A 265 18.70 -9.81 -9.81
C THR A 265 17.26 -9.95 -9.35
N SER A 266 17.07 -10.38 -8.11
CA SER A 266 15.77 -10.40 -7.43
C SER A 266 15.81 -9.42 -6.27
N ILE A 267 14.97 -8.39 -6.35
CA ILE A 267 14.85 -7.35 -5.32
C ILE A 267 13.62 -7.69 -4.47
N VAL A 268 13.86 -8.16 -3.26
CA VAL A 268 12.82 -8.68 -2.36
C VAL A 268 12.87 -7.98 -1.01
N ARG A 269 11.72 -7.91 -0.34
CA ARG A 269 11.62 -7.35 1.02
C ARG A 269 12.47 -8.15 1.99
N GLY A 270 13.17 -7.46 2.89
CA GLY A 270 13.95 -8.09 3.97
C GLY A 270 15.25 -8.76 3.51
N MET A 271 15.70 -8.56 2.26
CA MET A 271 16.91 -9.22 1.76
C MET A 271 18.17 -8.80 2.56
N PRO A 272 18.96 -9.73 3.11
CA PRO A 272 20.23 -9.38 3.76
C PRO A 272 21.36 -9.12 2.76
N PHE A 273 21.19 -9.52 1.50
CA PHE A 273 22.12 -9.26 0.41
C PHE A 273 21.37 -8.84 -0.84
N ALA A 274 21.99 -8.00 -1.65
CA ALA A 274 21.70 -8.03 -3.09
C ALA A 274 22.42 -9.20 -3.73
N THR A 275 21.73 -9.92 -4.61
CA THR A 275 22.29 -11.04 -5.37
C THR A 275 22.15 -10.79 -6.87
N MET A 276 23.24 -10.96 -7.61
CA MET A 276 23.25 -10.84 -9.08
C MET A 276 23.80 -12.13 -9.69
N LYS A 277 23.07 -12.68 -10.67
CA LYS A 277 23.46 -13.83 -11.48
C LYS A 277 23.95 -13.33 -12.84
N TYR A 278 25.14 -13.74 -13.25
CA TYR A 278 25.76 -13.37 -14.53
C TYR A 278 25.85 -14.60 -15.43
N ALA A 279 25.43 -14.47 -16.69
CA ALA A 279 25.64 -15.52 -17.69
C ALA A 279 27.14 -15.79 -17.88
N SER A 280 27.48 -16.99 -18.37
CA SER A 280 28.86 -17.31 -18.76
C SER A 280 29.38 -16.27 -19.76
N GLY A 281 30.59 -15.78 -19.53
CA GLY A 281 31.22 -14.74 -20.36
C GLY A 281 30.82 -13.30 -20.05
N VAL A 282 29.84 -13.04 -19.17
CA VAL A 282 29.53 -11.70 -18.65
C VAL A 282 30.25 -11.50 -17.31
N LEU A 283 31.22 -10.57 -17.27
CA LEU A 283 32.05 -10.37 -16.08
C LEU A 283 31.48 -9.29 -15.16
N PRO A 284 31.42 -9.54 -13.84
CA PRO A 284 30.98 -8.55 -12.87
C PRO A 284 31.96 -7.38 -12.72
N SER A 285 31.39 -6.22 -12.46
CA SER A 285 32.07 -5.00 -12.04
C SER A 285 31.37 -4.41 -10.83
N LEU A 286 32.17 -3.75 -9.99
CA LEU A 286 31.71 -2.99 -8.84
C LEU A 286 32.27 -1.58 -8.89
N PHE A 287 31.42 -0.62 -8.53
CA PHE A 287 31.78 0.80 -8.51
C PHE A 287 31.34 1.46 -7.20
N SER A 288 32.17 2.38 -6.71
CA SER A 288 31.87 3.25 -5.58
C SER A 288 32.47 4.64 -5.80
N PHE A 289 31.73 5.69 -5.43
CA PHE A 289 32.24 7.06 -5.42
C PHE A 289 33.24 7.32 -4.30
N ASN A 290 33.40 6.36 -3.38
CA ASN A 290 34.34 6.43 -2.28
C ASN A 290 35.47 5.44 -2.49
N ALA A 291 36.71 5.87 -2.24
CA ALA A 291 37.84 4.97 -2.19
C ALA A 291 37.86 4.15 -0.89
N PRO A 292 38.40 2.93 -0.92
CA PRO A 292 38.64 2.15 0.29
C PRO A 292 39.59 2.89 1.24
N ALA A 293 39.23 2.98 2.52
CA ALA A 293 40.08 3.49 3.60
C ALA A 293 41.28 2.56 3.87
N SER A 294 41.19 1.29 3.46
CA SER A 294 42.27 0.34 3.54
C SER A 294 42.28 -0.60 2.34
N LYS A 295 43.39 -1.33 2.16
CA LYS A 295 43.52 -2.31 1.07
C LYS A 295 42.39 -3.36 1.18
N PRO A 296 41.68 -3.66 0.07
CA PRO A 296 40.67 -4.70 0.04
C PRO A 296 41.20 -6.01 0.64
N VAL A 297 40.41 -6.63 1.51
CA VAL A 297 40.78 -7.84 2.24
C VAL A 297 40.22 -9.05 1.52
N VAL A 298 41.07 -10.03 1.22
CA VAL A 298 40.71 -11.20 0.41
C VAL A 298 40.61 -12.44 1.30
N ASP A 299 39.53 -13.21 1.10
CA ASP A 299 39.26 -14.52 1.70
C ASP A 299 39.46 -14.57 3.23
N GLY A 300 38.78 -13.68 3.96
CA GLY A 300 38.83 -13.63 5.43
C GLY A 300 40.20 -13.20 5.98
N GLY A 301 40.95 -12.35 5.26
CA GLY A 301 42.24 -11.83 5.75
C GLY A 301 43.47 -12.61 5.31
N LYS A 302 43.32 -13.62 4.45
CA LYS A 302 44.45 -14.42 3.93
C LYS A 302 45.43 -13.59 3.09
N SER A 303 44.93 -12.57 2.38
CA SER A 303 45.76 -11.62 1.66
C SER A 303 45.08 -10.24 1.54
N LYS A 304 45.82 -9.25 1.01
CA LYS A 304 45.31 -7.90 0.74
C LYS A 304 45.64 -7.53 -0.70
N MET A 305 44.71 -6.84 -1.35
CA MET A 305 44.84 -6.44 -2.75
C MET A 305 45.50 -5.06 -2.89
N GLU A 306 46.37 -4.91 -3.89
CA GLU A 306 46.94 -3.61 -4.29
C GLU A 306 46.15 -3.07 -5.49
N CYS A 307 45.48 -1.93 -5.30
CA CYS A 307 44.75 -1.27 -6.38
C CYS A 307 45.67 -0.39 -7.21
N GLY A 308 45.46 -0.42 -8.53
CA GLY A 308 46.13 0.44 -9.49
C GLY A 308 45.50 1.84 -9.55
N VAL A 309 45.83 2.56 -10.62
CA VAL A 309 45.27 3.88 -10.92
C VAL A 309 44.07 3.74 -11.84
N LEU A 310 42.93 4.23 -11.40
CA LEU A 310 41.72 4.38 -12.21
C LEU A 310 41.82 5.70 -12.99
N SER A 311 41.73 5.64 -14.31
CA SER A 311 41.84 6.80 -15.20
C SER A 311 40.62 6.95 -16.11
N GLY A 312 40.26 8.22 -16.36
CA GLY A 312 39.26 8.65 -17.35
C GLY A 312 37.86 8.91 -16.77
N PRO A 313 37.23 10.07 -17.10
CA PRO A 313 35.78 10.27 -17.04
C PRO A 313 35.11 10.31 -18.43
N ASP A 314 35.83 9.98 -19.50
CA ASP A 314 35.43 10.35 -20.87
C ASP A 314 34.87 9.16 -21.66
N LYS A 315 34.14 9.46 -22.75
CA LYS A 315 33.32 8.60 -23.65
C LYS A 315 33.86 7.23 -24.09
N GLU A 316 35.08 6.87 -23.71
CA GLU A 316 35.79 5.62 -24.03
C GLU A 316 35.85 4.63 -22.84
N GLY A 317 35.32 5.01 -21.66
CA GLY A 317 35.19 4.15 -20.48
C GLY A 317 36.33 4.30 -19.46
N ARG A 318 36.08 3.85 -18.22
CA ARG A 318 37.07 3.87 -17.12
C ARG A 318 38.10 2.75 -17.33
N THR A 319 39.38 3.05 -17.15
CA THR A 319 40.47 2.06 -17.31
C THR A 319 41.31 1.95 -16.04
N ILE A 320 41.70 0.73 -15.69
CA ILE A 320 42.61 0.46 -14.57
C ILE A 320 44.02 0.24 -15.15
N SER A 321 44.97 1.05 -14.70
CA SER A 321 46.38 0.90 -15.06
C SER A 321 47.20 0.51 -13.83
N HIS A 322 48.21 -0.35 -14.02
CA HIS A 322 49.07 -0.85 -12.95
C HIS A 322 48.33 -1.58 -11.81
N GLY A 323 47.11 -2.07 -12.05
CA GLY A 323 46.37 -2.91 -11.11
C GLY A 323 47.02 -4.29 -11.01
N THR A 324 47.08 -4.84 -9.79
CA THR A 324 47.56 -6.22 -9.60
C THR A 324 46.39 -7.17 -9.62
N THR A 325 46.37 -8.10 -10.58
CA THR A 325 45.37 -9.16 -10.61
C THR A 325 45.54 -10.06 -9.39
N THR A 326 44.46 -10.25 -8.63
CA THR A 326 44.43 -11.06 -7.41
C THR A 326 43.36 -12.13 -7.53
N THR A 327 43.67 -13.36 -7.12
CA THR A 327 42.68 -14.43 -7.08
C THR A 327 41.89 -14.37 -5.77
N VAL A 328 40.57 -14.30 -5.86
CA VAL A 328 39.63 -14.39 -4.74
C VAL A 328 38.99 -15.76 -4.81
N GLN A 329 39.07 -16.54 -3.73
CA GLN A 329 38.47 -17.88 -3.71
C GLN A 329 36.98 -17.83 -3.40
N LYS A 330 36.56 -16.97 -2.47
CA LYS A 330 35.18 -16.93 -1.96
C LYS A 330 34.68 -15.52 -1.69
N GLU A 331 35.48 -14.70 -0.99
CA GLU A 331 34.99 -13.42 -0.47
C GLU A 331 36.00 -12.28 -0.53
N LEU A 332 35.48 -11.06 -0.65
CA LEU A 332 36.23 -9.81 -0.59
C LEU A 332 35.54 -8.84 0.36
N SER A 333 36.31 -8.16 1.21
CA SER A 333 35.82 -7.12 2.10
C SER A 333 36.39 -5.75 1.71
N LEU A 334 35.50 -4.76 1.60
CA LEU A 334 35.77 -3.39 1.17
C LEU A 334 35.34 -2.41 2.26
N HIS A 335 36.30 -1.70 2.85
CA HIS A 335 36.05 -0.71 3.88
C HIS A 335 36.23 0.70 3.31
N PHE A 336 35.18 1.54 3.28
CA PHE A 336 35.17 2.83 2.59
C PHE A 336 35.39 4.03 3.53
N VAL A 337 36.17 5.01 3.07
CA VAL A 337 36.69 6.09 3.92
C VAL A 337 35.64 7.12 4.37
N ASN A 338 34.68 7.48 3.51
CA ASN A 338 33.71 8.53 3.84
C ASN A 338 32.53 8.03 4.67
N SER A 339 32.07 6.81 4.40
CA SER A 339 30.93 6.22 5.09
C SER A 339 31.29 5.46 6.37
N ASP A 340 32.54 5.00 6.50
CA ASP A 340 32.96 4.03 7.52
C ASP A 340 32.26 2.66 7.40
N PHE A 341 31.66 2.40 6.24
CA PHE A 341 30.97 1.15 5.93
C PHE A 341 31.95 0.10 5.44
N THR A 342 31.76 -1.13 5.91
CA THR A 342 32.42 -2.32 5.39
C THR A 342 31.39 -3.17 4.63
N TRP A 343 31.63 -3.32 3.33
CA TRP A 343 30.86 -4.17 2.44
C TRP A 343 31.58 -5.47 2.15
N MET A 344 30.83 -6.56 2.06
CA MET A 344 31.34 -7.87 1.68
C MET A 344 30.75 -8.33 0.35
N LEU A 345 31.63 -8.85 -0.49
CA LEU A 345 31.29 -9.52 -1.75
C LEU A 345 31.56 -11.01 -1.60
N PHE A 346 30.61 -11.82 -2.05
CA PHE A 346 30.72 -13.27 -2.11
C PHE A 346 30.56 -13.73 -3.55
N PHE A 347 31.39 -14.68 -3.97
CA PHE A 347 31.39 -15.26 -5.31
C PHE A 347 31.05 -16.76 -5.22
N SER A 348 30.22 -17.28 -6.15
CA SER A 348 29.99 -18.73 -6.25
C SER A 348 31.25 -19.49 -6.61
N ASP A 349 32.08 -18.89 -7.46
CA ASP A 349 33.26 -19.52 -8.02
C ASP A 349 34.51 -18.66 -7.81
N PRO A 350 35.71 -19.26 -7.76
CA PRO A 350 36.94 -18.50 -7.68
C PRO A 350 37.12 -17.56 -8.87
N VAL A 351 37.39 -16.28 -8.60
CA VAL A 351 37.55 -15.24 -9.61
C VAL A 351 38.94 -14.61 -9.58
N GLN A 352 39.38 -14.09 -10.73
CA GLN A 352 40.49 -13.14 -10.76
C GLN A 352 39.94 -11.73 -10.84
N VAL A 353 40.37 -10.85 -9.93
CA VAL A 353 39.89 -9.47 -9.85
C VAL A 353 41.04 -8.47 -10.01
N GLU A 354 40.72 -7.30 -10.51
CA GLU A 354 41.59 -6.12 -10.59
C GLU A 354 40.84 -4.90 -10.05
N CYS A 355 41.51 -4.06 -9.24
CA CYS A 355 40.91 -2.84 -8.70
C CYS A 355 41.76 -1.61 -9.02
N GLY A 356 41.10 -0.46 -9.11
CA GLY A 356 41.71 0.84 -9.34
C GLY A 356 41.06 1.92 -8.49
N VAL A 357 41.87 2.91 -8.11
CA VAL A 357 41.44 4.12 -7.40
C VAL A 357 41.86 5.34 -8.21
N THR A 358 41.02 6.37 -8.32
CA THR A 358 41.38 7.59 -9.05
C THR A 358 42.50 8.34 -8.33
N GLU A 359 43.44 8.92 -9.08
CA GLU A 359 44.43 9.82 -8.50
C GLU A 359 43.76 11.11 -8.01
N ALA A 360 43.73 11.30 -6.70
CA ALA A 360 43.28 12.52 -6.05
C ALA A 360 44.25 12.89 -4.92
N ASP A 361 44.47 14.19 -4.71
CA ASP A 361 45.27 14.70 -3.59
C ASP A 361 44.64 14.37 -2.23
N ASP A 362 43.32 14.15 -2.22
CA ASP A 362 42.53 13.77 -1.06
C ASP A 362 41.77 12.45 -1.35
N ILE A 363 42.00 11.43 -0.52
CA ILE A 363 41.35 10.12 -0.65
C ILE A 363 39.83 10.20 -0.47
N HIS A 364 39.33 11.24 0.21
CA HIS A 364 37.90 11.48 0.43
C HIS A 364 37.14 11.88 -0.83
N VAL A 365 37.82 12.21 -1.93
CA VAL A 365 37.19 12.48 -3.24
C VAL A 365 37.61 11.48 -4.31
N ALA A 366 38.36 10.45 -3.94
CA ALA A 366 38.80 9.42 -4.85
C ALA A 366 37.69 8.37 -5.06
N GLU A 367 37.51 7.92 -6.29
CA GLU A 367 36.54 6.89 -6.69
C GLU A 367 37.23 5.52 -6.79
N PHE A 368 36.45 4.46 -6.68
CA PHE A 368 36.91 3.08 -6.70
C PHE A 368 36.15 2.23 -7.71
N GLN A 369 36.90 1.38 -8.41
CA GLN A 369 36.32 0.37 -9.29
C GLN A 369 37.04 -0.96 -9.10
N LEU A 370 36.26 -2.04 -9.13
CA LEU A 370 36.75 -3.42 -9.15
C LEU A 370 36.13 -4.15 -10.35
N ASN A 371 36.96 -4.82 -11.13
CA ASN A 371 36.56 -5.60 -12.30
C ASN A 371 36.97 -7.06 -12.11
N VAL A 372 36.04 -7.98 -12.32
CA VAL A 372 36.36 -9.39 -12.53
C VAL A 372 37.00 -9.53 -13.92
N LYS A 373 38.10 -10.26 -14.00
CA LYS A 373 38.88 -10.47 -15.24
C LYS A 373 38.68 -11.86 -15.84
N SER A 374 38.32 -12.83 -15.02
CA SER A 374 38.02 -14.21 -15.41
C SER A 374 37.41 -14.97 -14.25
N VAL A 375 36.55 -15.95 -14.55
CA VAL A 375 35.97 -16.90 -13.60
C VAL A 375 36.63 -18.27 -13.80
N LYS A 376 36.89 -19.00 -12.71
CA LYS A 376 37.45 -20.34 -12.79
C LYS A 376 36.33 -21.36 -12.93
N GLY A 377 36.22 -21.99 -14.10
CA GLY A 377 35.17 -22.98 -14.39
C GLY A 377 34.03 -22.38 -15.21
N ASP A 378 34.39 -21.67 -16.29
CA ASP A 378 33.57 -20.73 -17.11
C ASP A 378 32.30 -21.32 -17.77
N ASP A 379 31.88 -22.54 -17.44
CA ASP A 379 30.74 -23.22 -18.08
C ASP A 379 29.39 -22.91 -17.40
N GLU A 380 29.39 -22.42 -16.14
CA GLU A 380 28.17 -22.13 -15.36
C GLU A 380 28.01 -20.61 -15.06
N PRO A 381 26.78 -20.12 -14.82
CA PRO A 381 26.54 -18.74 -14.40
C PRO A 381 27.20 -18.39 -13.07
N LEU A 382 27.88 -17.25 -13.00
CA LEU A 382 28.49 -16.76 -11.76
C LEU A 382 27.44 -16.03 -10.90
N LEU A 383 27.36 -16.38 -9.61
CA LEU A 383 26.57 -15.62 -8.63
C LEU A 383 27.47 -14.71 -7.81
N VAL A 384 27.06 -13.46 -7.65
CA VAL A 384 27.72 -12.47 -6.79
C VAL A 384 26.72 -11.90 -5.80
N ARG A 385 27.07 -11.95 -4.51
CA ARG A 385 26.27 -11.36 -3.42
C ARG A 385 27.00 -10.20 -2.78
N LEU A 386 26.28 -9.13 -2.50
CA LEU A 386 26.77 -7.92 -1.86
C LEU A 386 25.94 -7.61 -0.62
N ALA A 387 26.60 -7.55 0.55
CA ALA A 387 25.97 -7.15 1.80
C ALA A 387 26.82 -6.11 2.53
N LEU A 388 26.13 -5.27 3.31
CA LEU A 388 26.77 -4.43 4.30
C LEU A 388 27.03 -5.29 5.54
N ALA A 389 28.31 -5.41 5.93
CA ALA A 389 28.76 -6.21 7.08
C ALA A 389 28.87 -5.37 8.35
N ASP A 390 29.30 -4.11 8.22
CA ASP A 390 29.46 -3.19 9.34
C ASP A 390 29.22 -1.76 8.88
N GLN A 391 28.49 -0.99 9.68
CA GLN A 391 28.17 0.41 9.43
C GLN A 391 29.01 1.41 10.25
N CYS A 392 29.87 0.94 11.14
CA CYS A 392 30.71 1.78 12.02
C CYS A 392 32.06 1.10 12.32
N THR A 393 32.83 0.78 11.28
CA THR A 393 34.05 -0.01 11.43
C THR A 393 35.15 0.69 12.26
N THR A 394 35.24 2.02 12.20
CA THR A 394 36.28 2.78 12.90
C THR A 394 35.71 3.81 13.88
N GLY A 395 34.45 4.22 13.74
CA GLY A 395 33.81 5.24 14.58
C GLY A 395 34.32 6.66 14.36
N HIS A 396 35.16 6.86 13.35
CA HIS A 396 35.88 8.11 13.07
C HIS A 396 35.29 8.93 11.93
N SER A 397 34.18 8.50 11.31
CA SER A 397 33.51 9.30 10.28
C SER A 397 32.88 10.56 10.87
N ASN A 398 32.74 11.60 10.04
CA ASN A 398 32.06 12.84 10.38
C ASN A 398 30.55 12.67 10.62
N ILE A 399 30.00 11.48 10.39
CA ILE A 399 28.63 11.09 10.74
C ILE A 399 28.62 10.47 12.14
N HIS A 400 29.26 11.11 13.13
CA HIS A 400 29.47 10.56 14.48
C HIS A 400 28.16 10.16 15.19
N GLU A 401 27.04 10.84 14.89
CA GLU A 401 25.68 10.46 15.32
C GLU A 401 25.29 9.03 14.91
N HIS A 402 25.81 8.51 13.79
CA HIS A 402 25.50 7.17 13.26
C HIS A 402 25.97 6.02 14.14
N CYS A 403 27.09 6.20 14.84
CA CYS A 403 27.74 5.17 15.65
C CYS A 403 27.26 5.17 17.11
N GLU A 404 26.80 6.32 17.63
CA GLU A 404 26.36 6.46 19.02
C GLU A 404 24.85 6.22 19.22
N GLU A 405 24.01 6.50 18.21
CA GLU A 405 22.55 6.33 18.30
C GLU A 405 22.06 4.91 17.97
N ARG A 406 22.97 4.04 17.52
CA ARG A 406 22.63 2.70 17.06
C ARG A 406 23.42 1.73 17.92
N ASN A 407 22.76 0.72 18.46
CA ASN A 407 23.46 -0.55 18.68
C ASN A 407 23.96 -0.97 17.29
N ALA A 408 25.15 -0.50 16.89
CA ALA A 408 25.95 -1.14 15.85
C ALA A 408 25.90 -2.63 16.18
N MET A 409 25.71 -3.50 15.18
CA MET A 409 25.60 -4.93 15.42
C MET A 409 26.71 -5.33 16.40
N ASP A 410 26.37 -5.58 17.66
CA ASP A 410 27.29 -5.53 18.82
C ASP A 410 28.35 -6.65 18.75
N ASP A 411 28.29 -7.46 17.69
CA ASP A 411 29.20 -8.51 17.28
C ASP A 411 29.20 -8.63 15.74
N SER A 412 30.01 -7.80 15.07
CA SER A 412 30.15 -7.84 13.60
C SER A 412 30.70 -9.19 13.12
N ASP A 413 31.51 -9.88 13.94
CA ASP A 413 32.07 -11.19 13.58
C ASP A 413 30.95 -12.25 13.48
N GLY A 414 30.04 -12.31 14.45
CA GLY A 414 28.93 -13.25 14.44
C GLY A 414 27.91 -13.02 13.31
N TYR A 415 27.60 -11.76 12.98
CA TYR A 415 26.75 -11.45 11.82
C TYR A 415 27.42 -11.86 10.50
N VAL A 416 28.71 -11.55 10.35
CA VAL A 416 29.48 -11.96 9.15
C VAL A 416 29.54 -13.48 9.01
N ASP A 417 29.63 -14.22 10.11
CA ASP A 417 29.58 -15.68 10.08
C ASP A 417 28.22 -16.20 9.62
N LEU A 418 27.10 -15.54 9.99
CA LEU A 418 25.79 -15.83 9.39
C LEU A 418 25.77 -15.52 7.90
N LEU A 419 26.38 -14.41 7.46
CA LEU A 419 26.44 -14.06 6.04
C LEU A 419 27.17 -15.12 5.21
N ARG A 420 28.22 -15.72 5.79
CA ARG A 420 28.98 -16.82 5.19
C ARG A 420 28.19 -18.13 5.20
N LYS A 421 27.46 -18.42 6.28
CA LYS A 421 26.69 -19.67 6.46
C LYS A 421 25.49 -19.72 5.52
N TYR A 422 24.68 -18.66 5.47
CA TYR A 422 23.42 -18.65 4.72
C TYR A 422 23.64 -18.08 3.32
N THR A 423 23.66 -18.98 2.33
CA THR A 423 24.05 -18.65 0.96
C THR A 423 22.90 -18.43 -0.02
N GLN A 424 21.69 -18.83 0.39
CA GLN A 424 20.47 -18.78 -0.42
C GLN A 424 19.91 -17.37 -0.59
N TYR A 425 19.13 -17.17 -1.65
CA TYR A 425 18.38 -15.95 -1.90
C TYR A 425 17.02 -16.26 -2.56
N ALA A 426 16.02 -15.41 -2.29
CA ALA A 426 14.69 -15.57 -2.85
C ALA A 426 14.62 -15.01 -4.28
N THR A 427 14.14 -15.81 -5.23
CA THR A 427 13.94 -15.43 -6.63
C THR A 427 12.49 -15.13 -6.98
N ASN A 428 11.56 -15.78 -6.28
CA ASN A 428 10.12 -15.80 -6.55
C ASN A 428 9.28 -15.88 -5.25
N PRO A 429 9.52 -15.04 -4.23
CA PRO A 429 8.82 -15.18 -2.96
C PRO A 429 7.30 -15.05 -3.14
N LYS A 430 6.53 -15.88 -2.44
CA LYS A 430 5.06 -15.92 -2.53
C LYS A 430 4.41 -15.57 -1.19
N VAL A 431 3.34 -14.78 -1.25
CA VAL A 431 2.41 -14.61 -0.12
C VAL A 431 1.23 -15.55 -0.35
N SER A 432 0.84 -16.30 0.67
CA SER A 432 -0.36 -17.13 0.65
C SER A 432 -1.15 -17.00 1.94
N MET A 433 -2.45 -17.26 1.89
CA MET A 433 -3.36 -17.09 3.01
C MET A 433 -4.03 -18.42 3.32
N VAL A 434 -4.06 -18.77 4.60
CA VAL A 434 -4.82 -19.91 5.09
C VAL A 434 -5.90 -19.39 6.03
N TYR A 435 -7.16 -19.62 5.67
CA TYR A 435 -8.31 -19.17 6.43
C TYR A 435 -8.86 -20.30 7.33
N PRO A 436 -9.41 -19.97 8.51
CA PRO A 436 -10.08 -20.95 9.35
C PRO A 436 -11.31 -21.53 8.65
N GLN A 437 -11.60 -22.79 8.95
CA GLN A 437 -12.81 -23.48 8.53
C GLN A 437 -13.94 -23.24 9.55
N GLU A 438 -15.21 -23.38 9.12
CA GLU A 438 -16.38 -23.15 10.00
C GLU A 438 -16.36 -24.00 11.28
N ASP A 439 -15.82 -25.21 11.22
CA ASP A 439 -15.77 -26.15 12.34
C ASP A 439 -14.51 -26.01 13.22
N ASP A 440 -13.61 -25.07 12.92
CA ASP A 440 -12.37 -24.90 13.68
C ASP A 440 -12.64 -24.26 15.05
N GLU A 441 -12.14 -24.90 16.11
CA GLU A 441 -12.27 -24.42 17.50
C GLU A 441 -11.58 -23.05 17.70
N GLU A 442 -10.51 -22.79 16.94
CA GLU A 442 -9.77 -21.54 16.92
C GLU A 442 -9.96 -20.85 15.57
N GLN A 443 -10.45 -19.61 15.59
CA GLN A 443 -10.67 -18.80 14.39
C GLN A 443 -9.39 -18.05 14.02
N THR A 444 -8.34 -18.80 13.66
CA THR A 444 -7.02 -18.24 13.33
C THR A 444 -6.74 -18.38 11.85
N ALA A 445 -6.41 -17.26 11.20
CA ALA A 445 -5.87 -17.25 9.85
C ALA A 445 -4.34 -17.15 9.88
N PHE A 446 -3.68 -17.54 8.79
CA PHE A 446 -2.25 -17.38 8.63
C PHE A 446 -1.94 -16.63 7.34
N VAL A 447 -1.08 -15.62 7.43
CA VAL A 447 -0.40 -15.04 6.27
C VAL A 447 0.96 -15.70 6.18
N SER A 448 1.19 -16.45 5.12
CA SER A 448 2.41 -17.21 4.92
C SER A 448 3.32 -16.51 3.90
N PHE A 449 4.55 -16.18 4.31
CA PHE A 449 5.61 -15.80 3.37
C PHE A 449 6.44 -17.04 3.05
N ASP A 450 6.38 -17.49 1.80
CA ASP A 450 7.24 -18.54 1.28
C ASP A 450 8.38 -17.88 0.50
N TRP A 451 9.59 -17.98 1.02
CA TRP A 451 10.76 -17.33 0.43
C TRP A 451 11.36 -18.13 -0.74
N SER A 452 11.00 -19.41 -0.87
CA SER A 452 11.54 -20.32 -1.89
C SER A 452 10.49 -21.34 -2.34
N PRO A 453 9.39 -20.89 -2.97
CA PRO A 453 8.41 -21.79 -3.52
C PRO A 453 8.97 -22.52 -4.74
N ALA A 454 8.63 -23.81 -4.88
CA ALA A 454 8.93 -24.56 -6.10
C ALA A 454 8.26 -23.88 -7.31
N LEU A 455 8.95 -23.81 -8.44
CA LEU A 455 8.35 -23.37 -9.70
C LEU A 455 7.38 -24.47 -10.18
N ASP A 456 6.20 -24.10 -10.67
CA ASP A 456 5.12 -25.02 -11.08
C ASP A 456 5.44 -25.86 -12.34
N ASP A 457 6.70 -26.02 -12.73
CA ASP A 457 7.09 -26.90 -13.83
C ASP A 457 7.18 -28.36 -13.37
N ASP A 458 6.48 -29.22 -14.10
CA ASP A 458 6.15 -30.63 -13.84
C ASP A 458 7.37 -31.59 -13.89
N ASP A 459 8.59 -31.12 -13.58
CA ASP A 459 9.80 -31.95 -13.49
C ASP A 459 10.48 -31.74 -12.14
N SER A 460 10.23 -32.67 -11.23
CA SER A 460 10.78 -32.74 -9.90
C SER A 460 12.30 -32.96 -9.90
N SER A 461 13.07 -31.89 -10.03
CA SER A 461 14.46 -31.86 -9.55
C SER A 461 14.61 -30.85 -8.41
N ASP A 462 15.10 -31.31 -7.26
CA ASP A 462 15.49 -30.53 -6.08
C ASP A 462 16.58 -29.45 -6.36
N ASP A 463 16.95 -29.23 -7.64
CA ASP A 463 18.03 -28.34 -8.10
C ASP A 463 17.61 -26.86 -8.27
N ASP A 464 16.33 -26.52 -8.10
CA ASP A 464 15.83 -25.17 -8.40
C ASP A 464 16.00 -24.13 -7.28
N VAL A 465 16.62 -24.50 -6.15
CA VAL A 465 17.03 -23.53 -5.13
C VAL A 465 18.38 -22.93 -5.54
N ALA A 466 18.39 -21.70 -6.02
CA ALA A 466 19.62 -21.01 -6.40
C ALA A 466 20.55 -20.82 -5.18
N ARG A 467 21.73 -21.43 -5.22
CA ARG A 467 22.69 -21.51 -4.10
C ARG A 467 24.10 -21.06 -4.52
N ILE A 468 24.87 -20.62 -3.54
CA ILE A 468 26.33 -20.52 -3.64
C ILE A 468 26.94 -21.62 -2.77
N ASP A 469 27.62 -22.59 -3.38
CA ASP A 469 28.24 -23.70 -2.66
C ASP A 469 29.48 -23.25 -1.89
N VAL A 470 29.39 -23.28 -0.56
CA VAL A 470 30.50 -22.95 0.33
C VAL A 470 30.91 -24.20 1.10
N ALA A 471 31.60 -25.12 0.40
CA ALA A 471 32.33 -26.33 0.85
C ALA A 471 31.73 -27.68 0.39
N GLU A 472 32.58 -28.51 -0.23
CA GLU A 472 32.28 -29.82 -0.85
C GLU A 472 31.97 -30.98 0.14
N ASP A 473 31.68 -30.75 1.42
CA ASP A 473 31.62 -31.86 2.40
C ASP A 473 30.44 -31.82 3.41
N GLU A 474 29.40 -31.00 3.22
CA GLU A 474 28.22 -31.04 4.10
C GLU A 474 27.02 -31.74 3.45
N ILE A 475 26.64 -32.85 4.08
CA ILE A 475 25.43 -33.64 3.82
C ILE A 475 24.21 -32.70 3.72
N GLU A 476 23.35 -32.91 2.72
CA GLU A 476 22.02 -32.28 2.62
C GLU A 476 21.28 -32.43 3.96
N THR A 477 21.19 -31.33 4.70
CA THR A 477 20.42 -31.23 5.94
C THR A 477 19.29 -30.22 5.74
N GLU A 478 18.19 -30.32 6.51
CA GLU A 478 17.10 -29.33 6.47
C GLU A 478 17.60 -27.89 6.70
N GLU A 479 18.71 -27.70 7.44
CA GLU A 479 19.38 -26.40 7.61
C GLU A 479 19.88 -25.78 6.30
N SER A 480 20.24 -26.61 5.31
CA SER A 480 20.75 -26.15 4.01
C SER A 480 19.67 -25.57 3.10
N GLN A 481 18.38 -25.65 3.48
CA GLN A 481 17.23 -25.09 2.76
C GLN A 481 16.65 -23.80 3.38
N ASN A 482 17.18 -23.35 4.52
CA ASN A 482 16.66 -22.18 5.21
C ASN A 482 17.20 -20.87 4.62
N MET A 483 16.30 -19.90 4.52
CA MET A 483 16.65 -18.54 4.12
C MET A 483 16.78 -17.64 5.34
N MET A 484 17.71 -16.70 5.27
CA MET A 484 17.90 -15.67 6.27
C MET A 484 17.32 -14.37 5.71
N MET A 485 16.35 -13.77 6.40
CA MET A 485 15.68 -12.53 5.97
C MET A 485 15.46 -11.60 7.17
N PHE A 486 15.50 -10.28 6.95
CA PHE A 486 15.22 -9.28 7.98
C PHE A 486 13.73 -9.12 8.21
N ALA A 487 13.20 -9.50 9.37
CA ALA A 487 11.79 -9.35 9.73
C ALA A 487 11.51 -8.04 10.47
N LEU A 488 10.40 -7.37 10.15
CA LEU A 488 9.91 -6.20 10.87
C LEU A 488 9.42 -6.55 12.29
N PRO A 489 9.32 -5.58 13.23
CA PRO A 489 8.90 -5.87 14.60
C PRO A 489 7.58 -6.65 14.73
N HIS A 490 6.54 -6.25 13.98
CA HIS A 490 5.24 -6.92 14.05
C HIS A 490 5.30 -8.36 13.52
N GLN A 491 6.16 -8.62 12.52
CA GLN A 491 6.38 -9.97 12.00
C GLN A 491 7.09 -10.83 13.04
N GLN A 492 8.14 -10.30 13.68
CA GLN A 492 8.83 -10.96 14.79
C GLN A 492 7.85 -11.31 15.91
N ASP A 493 6.95 -10.39 16.26
CA ASP A 493 5.94 -10.62 17.31
C ASP A 493 5.04 -11.83 16.99
N LYS A 494 4.71 -12.08 15.72
CA LYS A 494 3.93 -13.25 15.28
C LYS A 494 4.76 -14.53 15.12
N LEU A 495 6.07 -14.43 14.92
CA LEU A 495 6.96 -15.57 14.68
C LEU A 495 7.59 -16.14 15.96
N LYS A 496 7.42 -15.49 17.12
CA LYS A 496 8.04 -15.91 18.39
C LYS A 496 7.72 -17.36 18.81
N ASP A 497 6.53 -17.84 18.48
CA ASP A 497 6.05 -19.17 18.86
C ASP A 497 6.13 -20.19 17.70
N ASP A 498 6.57 -19.75 16.52
CA ASP A 498 6.79 -20.63 15.37
C ASP A 498 8.12 -21.38 15.56
N LYS A 499 8.06 -22.72 15.46
CA LYS A 499 9.20 -23.61 15.71
C LYS A 499 10.06 -23.84 14.48
N ASP A 500 9.53 -23.50 13.31
CA ASP A 500 10.20 -23.69 12.02
C ASP A 500 11.04 -22.46 11.63
N VAL A 501 11.06 -21.43 12.49
CA VAL A 501 11.84 -20.21 12.33
C VAL A 501 12.71 -19.93 13.55
N GLU A 502 13.86 -19.31 13.32
CA GLU A 502 14.76 -18.81 14.36
C GLU A 502 14.88 -17.29 14.23
N ILE A 503 14.41 -16.54 15.24
CA ILE A 503 14.66 -15.11 15.36
C ILE A 503 16.01 -14.91 16.05
N THR A 504 16.95 -14.28 15.34
CA THR A 504 18.29 -14.03 15.87
C THR A 504 18.36 -12.69 16.63
N ASP A 505 19.44 -12.50 17.41
CA ASP A 505 19.72 -11.22 18.07
C ASP A 505 20.40 -10.19 17.14
N TYR A 506 20.65 -10.53 15.86
CA TYR A 506 21.25 -9.64 14.88
C TYR A 506 20.19 -8.72 14.27
N CYS A 507 20.14 -7.51 14.81
CA CYS A 507 19.11 -6.53 14.47
C CYS A 507 19.71 -5.21 14.02
N ILE A 508 18.88 -4.47 13.28
CA ILE A 508 19.12 -3.09 12.88
C ILE A 508 17.96 -2.21 13.32
N HIS A 509 18.21 -0.92 13.46
CA HIS A 509 17.15 0.08 13.57
C HIS A 509 16.76 0.54 12.17
N SER A 510 15.71 -0.08 11.61
CA SER A 510 15.12 0.34 10.34
C SER A 510 14.16 1.52 10.56
N PHE A 511 13.66 2.08 9.45
CA PHE A 511 12.59 3.10 9.50
C PHE A 511 11.31 2.60 10.19
N HIS A 512 11.03 1.29 10.10
CA HIS A 512 9.87 0.63 10.71
C HIS A 512 10.19 -0.02 12.07
N GLY A 513 11.26 0.42 12.73
CA GLY A 513 11.66 -0.03 14.06
C GLY A 513 12.75 -1.11 14.05
N LYS A 514 12.90 -1.82 15.18
CA LYS A 514 13.93 -2.85 15.39
C LYS A 514 13.65 -4.07 14.51
N THR A 515 14.43 -4.21 13.44
CA THR A 515 14.28 -5.25 12.43
C THR A 515 15.40 -6.28 12.61
N CYS A 516 15.05 -7.54 12.81
CA CYS A 516 16.00 -8.59 13.17
C CYS A 516 16.06 -9.67 12.09
N LEU A 517 17.20 -10.33 11.93
CA LEU A 517 17.31 -11.48 11.06
C LEU A 517 16.51 -12.65 11.61
N VAL A 518 15.75 -13.28 10.73
CA VAL A 518 14.99 -14.50 10.96
C VAL A 518 15.43 -15.55 9.94
N ILE A 519 15.73 -16.75 10.43
CA ILE A 519 16.14 -17.89 9.63
C ILE A 519 14.95 -18.84 9.51
N GLY A 520 14.53 -19.16 8.28
CA GLY A 520 13.46 -20.11 8.01
C GLY A 520 12.99 -20.00 6.56
N LYS A 521 12.57 -21.13 5.98
CA LYS A 521 12.08 -21.17 4.59
C LYS A 521 10.72 -20.51 4.40
N LYS A 522 9.81 -20.69 5.38
CA LYS A 522 8.43 -20.20 5.34
C LYS A 522 8.08 -19.56 6.68
N TRP A 523 7.46 -18.38 6.64
CA TRP A 523 7.02 -17.65 7.83
C TRP A 523 5.51 -17.68 7.91
N ASN A 524 4.94 -18.20 9.00
CA ASN A 524 3.49 -18.26 9.17
C ASN A 524 3.03 -17.23 10.22
N LEU A 525 2.58 -16.08 9.75
CA LEU A 525 2.13 -14.99 10.59
C LEU A 525 0.67 -15.23 11.00
N SER A 526 0.43 -15.65 12.24
CA SER A 526 -0.90 -15.94 12.76
C SER A 526 -1.74 -14.67 13.00
N GLN A 527 -3.01 -14.71 12.64
CA GLN A 527 -3.97 -13.62 12.77
C GLN A 527 -5.25 -14.11 13.45
N ASP A 528 -5.68 -13.42 14.50
CA ASP A 528 -6.88 -13.76 15.27
C ASP A 528 -8.13 -13.16 14.61
N LEU A 529 -8.97 -14.04 14.06
CA LEU A 529 -10.26 -13.70 13.45
C LEU A 529 -11.45 -14.04 14.35
N SER A 530 -11.22 -14.37 15.63
CA SER A 530 -12.29 -14.70 16.60
C SER A 530 -13.31 -13.59 16.82
N GLN A 531 -12.97 -12.38 16.36
CA GLN A 531 -13.79 -11.19 16.50
C GLN A 531 -14.21 -10.69 15.11
N PRO A 532 -15.27 -11.24 14.51
CA PRO A 532 -15.72 -10.86 13.17
C PRO A 532 -16.24 -9.42 13.14
N GLN A 533 -16.28 -8.83 11.95
CA GLN A 533 -16.81 -7.49 11.74
C GLN A 533 -18.34 -7.48 11.87
N SER A 534 -18.91 -6.36 12.31
CA SER A 534 -20.37 -6.22 12.45
C SER A 534 -20.82 -4.79 12.16
N PHE A 535 -22.06 -4.63 11.69
CA PHE A 535 -22.70 -3.32 11.63
C PHE A 535 -23.04 -2.76 13.03
N THR A 536 -23.02 -3.59 14.06
CA THR A 536 -23.31 -3.21 15.45
C THR A 536 -22.02 -3.18 16.26
N ALA A 537 -22.01 -2.38 17.34
CA ALA A 537 -20.96 -2.43 18.33
C ALA A 537 -21.14 -3.68 19.20
N ARG A 538 -20.10 -4.05 19.94
CA ARG A 538 -20.16 -5.19 20.88
C ARG A 538 -21.14 -5.01 22.02
N ARG A 539 -21.56 -3.77 22.29
CA ARG A 539 -22.47 -3.43 23.38
C ARG A 539 -23.60 -2.54 22.86
N PRO A 540 -24.80 -2.61 23.46
CA PRO A 540 -25.90 -1.76 23.07
C PRO A 540 -25.59 -0.29 23.38
N PRO A 541 -26.22 0.65 22.67
CA PRO A 541 -26.20 2.06 23.06
C PRO A 541 -26.70 2.22 24.50
N MET A 542 -25.98 3.01 25.32
CA MET A 542 -26.37 3.25 26.71
C MET A 542 -27.81 3.76 26.82
N ALA A 543 -28.58 3.20 27.77
CA ALA A 543 -30.01 3.48 27.93
C ALA A 543 -30.35 4.98 28.04
N SER A 544 -29.48 5.77 28.69
CA SER A 544 -29.63 7.22 28.85
C SER A 544 -29.49 8.01 27.54
N ALA A 545 -28.74 7.49 26.57
CA ALA A 545 -28.52 8.13 25.27
C ALA A 545 -29.55 7.73 24.21
N ILE A 546 -30.24 6.59 24.38
CA ILE A 546 -31.22 6.08 23.40
C ILE A 546 -32.31 7.09 23.03
N PRO A 547 -32.93 7.85 23.96
CA PRO A 547 -33.94 8.86 23.59
C PRO A 547 -33.35 9.99 22.72
N LEU A 548 -32.11 10.38 22.97
CA LEU A 548 -31.37 11.40 22.22
C LEU A 548 -31.01 10.87 20.82
N LEU A 549 -30.54 9.63 20.76
CA LEU A 549 -30.25 8.93 19.52
C LEU A 549 -31.50 8.79 18.65
N ALA A 550 -32.62 8.34 19.20
CA ALA A 550 -33.89 8.20 18.49
C ALA A 550 -34.37 9.54 17.90
N LYS A 551 -34.19 10.64 18.64
CA LYS A 551 -34.52 11.99 18.15
C LYS A 551 -33.64 12.42 16.98
N ALA A 552 -32.32 12.23 17.08
CA ALA A 552 -31.41 12.56 15.98
C ALA A 552 -31.69 11.68 14.75
N LEU A 553 -31.94 10.39 14.98
CA LEU A 553 -32.25 9.41 13.95
C LEU A 553 -33.54 9.75 13.19
N ALA A 554 -34.59 10.20 13.88
CA ALA A 554 -35.83 10.62 13.24
C ALA A 554 -35.63 11.77 12.24
N THR A 555 -34.60 12.60 12.41
CA THR A 555 -34.21 13.65 11.46
C THR A 555 -33.31 13.09 10.36
N ASP A 556 -32.24 12.38 10.72
CA ASP A 556 -31.23 11.92 9.76
C ASP A 556 -31.79 10.90 8.76
N ILE A 557 -32.70 10.02 9.17
CA ILE A 557 -33.32 9.01 8.29
C ILE A 557 -34.18 9.63 7.17
N GLN A 558 -34.60 10.88 7.34
CA GLN A 558 -35.42 11.60 6.35
C GLN A 558 -34.57 12.39 5.35
N LYS A 559 -33.25 12.47 5.54
CA LYS A 559 -32.35 13.20 4.64
C LYS A 559 -32.39 12.58 3.25
N LYS A 560 -32.59 13.44 2.24
CA LYS A 560 -32.60 13.02 0.84
C LYS A 560 -31.15 12.91 0.35
N ILE A 561 -30.90 11.88 -0.45
CA ILE A 561 -29.67 11.79 -1.23
C ILE A 561 -29.70 12.91 -2.30
N PRO A 562 -28.64 13.71 -2.43
CA PRO A 562 -28.54 14.76 -3.44
C PRO A 562 -28.80 14.25 -4.86
N ALA A 563 -29.43 15.08 -5.69
CA ALA A 563 -29.92 14.66 -7.01
C ALA A 563 -28.79 14.22 -7.95
N ASN A 564 -27.64 14.89 -7.90
CA ASN A 564 -26.45 14.51 -8.68
C ASN A 564 -25.91 13.13 -8.27
N LEU A 565 -25.90 12.79 -6.97
CA LEU A 565 -25.49 11.47 -6.48
C LEU A 565 -26.46 10.37 -6.91
N GLN A 566 -27.75 10.67 -7.03
CA GLN A 566 -28.76 9.71 -7.50
C GLN A 566 -28.59 9.31 -8.98
N ILE A 567 -27.79 10.06 -9.75
CA ILE A 567 -27.48 9.77 -11.14
C ILE A 567 -25.99 9.48 -11.37
N GLY A 568 -25.20 9.37 -10.30
CA GLY A 568 -23.75 9.16 -10.39
C GLY A 568 -22.98 10.33 -11.01
N ALA A 569 -23.47 11.56 -10.89
CA ALA A 569 -22.83 12.77 -11.45
C ALA A 569 -21.94 13.49 -10.42
N ALA A 570 -20.89 12.81 -9.93
CA ALA A 570 -19.96 13.33 -8.93
C ALA A 570 -18.62 12.57 -8.93
N ASP A 571 -17.71 12.95 -8.02
CA ASP A 571 -16.53 12.15 -7.67
C ASP A 571 -16.94 10.90 -6.89
N THR A 572 -16.09 9.86 -6.91
CA THR A 572 -16.42 8.58 -6.27
C THR A 572 -16.22 8.63 -4.75
N TYR A 573 -15.35 9.49 -4.25
CA TYR A 573 -14.98 9.62 -2.83
C TYR A 573 -16.11 10.18 -1.95
N PHE A 574 -16.51 11.44 -2.17
CA PHE A 574 -17.55 12.09 -1.38
C PHE A 574 -18.90 11.45 -1.56
N SER A 575 -19.17 10.93 -2.77
CA SER A 575 -20.36 10.12 -3.05
C SER A 575 -20.38 8.87 -2.18
N GLY A 576 -19.28 8.10 -2.17
CA GLY A 576 -19.12 6.93 -1.31
C GLY A 576 -19.35 7.28 0.16
N LYS A 577 -18.68 8.31 0.69
CA LYS A 577 -18.84 8.78 2.09
C LYS A 577 -20.30 9.09 2.42
N PHE A 578 -21.01 9.77 1.53
CA PHE A 578 -22.41 10.10 1.74
C PHE A 578 -23.30 8.85 1.73
N LEU A 579 -23.09 7.91 0.79
CA LEU A 579 -23.85 6.66 0.73
C LEU A 579 -23.62 5.79 1.96
N ALA A 580 -22.36 5.64 2.40
CA ALA A 580 -22.00 4.90 3.61
C ALA A 580 -22.61 5.53 4.88
N LYS A 581 -22.68 6.86 4.96
CA LYS A 581 -23.40 7.55 6.04
C LYS A 581 -24.89 7.21 6.07
N ILE A 582 -25.57 7.22 4.92
CA ILE A 582 -26.99 6.87 4.85
C ILE A 582 -27.18 5.39 5.24
N ALA A 583 -26.33 4.50 4.74
CA ALA A 583 -26.29 3.10 5.12
C ALA A 583 -26.14 2.94 6.64
N ARG A 584 -25.18 3.64 7.24
CA ARG A 584 -24.95 3.61 8.69
C ARG A 584 -26.15 4.12 9.48
N THR A 585 -26.78 5.23 9.07
CA THR A 585 -28.01 5.75 9.69
C THR A 585 -29.15 4.72 9.62
N ILE A 586 -29.33 4.02 8.50
CA ILE A 586 -30.32 2.95 8.37
C ILE A 586 -29.99 1.77 9.31
N MET A 587 -28.73 1.34 9.36
CA MET A 587 -28.31 0.24 10.22
C MET A 587 -28.48 0.55 11.71
N VAL A 588 -28.24 1.80 12.15
CA VAL A 588 -28.56 2.26 13.51
C VAL A 588 -30.08 2.20 13.79
N ALA A 589 -30.91 2.55 12.81
CA ALA A 589 -32.36 2.45 12.96
C ALA A 589 -32.82 1.00 13.16
N GLU A 590 -32.28 0.09 12.36
CA GLU A 590 -32.61 -1.33 12.46
C GLU A 590 -32.09 -1.96 13.75
N GLU A 591 -30.90 -1.57 14.22
CA GLU A 591 -30.40 -1.97 15.55
C GLU A 591 -31.36 -1.55 16.67
N LEU A 592 -31.76 -0.28 16.73
CA LEU A 592 -32.68 0.20 17.78
C LEU A 592 -34.06 -0.45 17.70
N LYS A 593 -34.57 -0.73 16.50
CA LYS A 593 -35.84 -1.42 16.31
C LYS A 593 -35.77 -2.88 16.78
N GLN A 594 -34.66 -3.58 16.53
CA GLN A 594 -34.44 -4.93 17.05
C GLN A 594 -34.28 -4.90 18.58
N LEU A 595 -33.58 -3.91 19.12
CA LEU A 595 -33.43 -3.70 20.55
C LEU A 595 -34.80 -3.47 21.23
N ALA A 596 -35.66 -2.63 20.64
CA ALA A 596 -37.01 -2.36 21.11
C ALA A 596 -37.95 -3.58 21.08
N LYS A 597 -37.73 -4.53 20.15
CA LYS A 597 -38.51 -5.78 20.06
C LYS A 597 -38.20 -6.75 21.21
N GLY A 598 -36.98 -6.71 21.76
CA GLY A 598 -36.54 -7.62 22.82
C GLY A 598 -36.42 -9.09 22.35
N GLY A 599 -36.15 -9.99 23.29
CA GLY A 599 -36.16 -11.44 23.04
C GLY A 599 -35.12 -11.90 22.01
N ASP A 600 -35.53 -12.76 21.07
CA ASP A 600 -34.63 -13.33 20.06
C ASP A 600 -34.09 -12.28 19.07
N ALA A 601 -34.79 -11.15 18.87
CA ALA A 601 -34.29 -10.06 18.03
C ALA A 601 -33.02 -9.43 18.60
N VAL A 602 -32.88 -9.37 19.94
CA VAL A 602 -31.68 -8.85 20.59
C VAL A 602 -30.51 -9.82 20.46
N LYS A 603 -30.77 -11.14 20.44
CA LYS A 603 -29.71 -12.14 20.25
C LYS A 603 -29.05 -12.01 18.88
N ALA A 604 -29.80 -11.64 17.85
CA ALA A 604 -29.29 -11.41 16.51
C ALA A 604 -28.35 -10.19 16.39
N LEU A 605 -28.35 -9.29 17.38
CA LEU A 605 -27.46 -8.13 17.42
C LEU A 605 -26.03 -8.47 17.89
N GLY A 606 -25.82 -9.67 18.42
CA GLY A 606 -24.49 -10.19 18.75
C GLY A 606 -23.78 -9.41 19.86
N TYR A 607 -24.51 -8.83 20.81
CA TYR A 607 -23.87 -8.12 21.93
C TYR A 607 -23.10 -9.08 22.85
N GLU A 608 -21.90 -8.66 23.23
CA GLU A 608 -20.94 -9.41 24.03
C GLU A 608 -20.51 -8.59 25.26
N ASN A 609 -20.17 -9.28 26.35
CA ASN A 609 -19.65 -8.66 27.57
C ASN A 609 -20.57 -7.58 28.20
N VAL A 610 -21.89 -7.72 28.04
CA VAL A 610 -22.90 -6.81 28.62
C VAL A 610 -23.60 -7.47 29.81
N THR A 611 -23.84 -6.73 30.89
CA THR A 611 -24.62 -7.26 32.01
C THR A 611 -26.10 -7.39 31.65
N ALA A 612 -26.81 -8.36 32.25
CA ALA A 612 -28.24 -8.52 32.00
C ALA A 612 -29.05 -7.27 32.37
N ALA A 613 -28.61 -6.53 33.40
CA ALA A 613 -29.24 -5.28 33.83
C ALA A 613 -29.07 -4.17 32.79
N ASP A 614 -27.84 -3.92 32.31
CA ASP A 614 -27.57 -2.88 31.31
C ASP A 614 -28.31 -3.15 29.99
N LEU A 615 -28.41 -4.42 29.61
CA LEU A 615 -29.17 -4.83 28.44
C LEU A 615 -30.67 -4.61 28.63
N GLU A 616 -31.23 -4.98 29.79
CA GLU A 616 -32.66 -4.76 30.10
C GLU A 616 -33.02 -3.27 30.12
N GLU A 617 -32.15 -2.42 30.66
CA GLU A 617 -32.31 -0.97 30.65
C GLU A 617 -32.31 -0.43 29.22
N SER A 618 -31.38 -0.89 28.37
CA SER A 618 -31.26 -0.45 26.98
C SER A 618 -32.45 -0.90 26.13
N VAL A 619 -32.91 -2.14 26.30
CA VAL A 619 -34.14 -2.67 25.68
C VAL A 619 -35.35 -1.84 26.10
N SER A 620 -35.48 -1.55 27.40
CA SER A 620 -36.59 -0.76 27.94
C SER A 620 -36.56 0.68 27.41
N ALA A 621 -35.39 1.29 27.30
CA ALA A 621 -35.24 2.63 26.74
C ALA A 621 -35.60 2.66 25.24
N ALA A 622 -35.16 1.66 24.46
CA ALA A 622 -35.49 1.55 23.04
C ALA A 622 -37.01 1.34 22.82
N ALA A 623 -37.65 0.47 23.61
CA ALA A 623 -39.09 0.21 23.53
C ALA A 623 -39.95 1.45 23.84
N ASN A 624 -39.43 2.39 24.64
CA ASN A 624 -40.10 3.64 25.00
C ASN A 624 -39.69 4.83 24.12
N ALA A 625 -38.69 4.67 23.26
CA ALA A 625 -38.20 5.74 22.39
C ALA A 625 -39.11 5.93 21.17
N ASN A 626 -39.18 7.16 20.66
CA ASN A 626 -39.89 7.46 19.43
C ASN A 626 -39.01 7.14 18.21
N LEU A 627 -38.96 5.85 17.84
CA LEU A 627 -38.17 5.37 16.71
C LEU A 627 -38.83 5.72 15.36
N PRO A 628 -38.06 5.83 14.26
CA PRO A 628 -38.60 6.01 12.92
C PRO A 628 -39.62 4.92 12.56
N SER A 629 -40.65 5.30 11.79
CA SER A 629 -41.63 4.33 11.26
C SER A 629 -40.99 3.38 10.25
N ASP A 630 -41.58 2.21 10.06
CA ASP A 630 -41.17 1.26 9.03
C ASP A 630 -41.19 1.91 7.62
N GLU A 631 -42.19 2.73 7.32
CA GLU A 631 -42.29 3.49 6.06
C GLU A 631 -41.11 4.46 5.86
N ALA A 632 -40.67 5.15 6.91
CA ALA A 632 -39.54 6.07 6.82
C ALA A 632 -38.23 5.32 6.55
N VAL A 633 -38.03 4.17 7.22
CA VAL A 633 -36.85 3.32 6.99
C VAL A 633 -36.90 2.71 5.59
N GLU A 634 -38.02 2.16 5.15
CA GLU A 634 -38.18 1.58 3.81
C GLU A 634 -37.92 2.61 2.71
N LYS A 635 -38.38 3.85 2.89
CA LYS A 635 -38.08 4.95 1.96
C LYS A 635 -36.59 5.26 1.91
N ALA A 636 -35.90 5.28 3.04
CA ALA A 636 -34.45 5.51 3.09
C ALA A 636 -33.68 4.36 2.41
N VAL A 637 -34.08 3.11 2.66
CA VAL A 637 -33.50 1.91 2.00
C VAL A 637 -33.68 1.98 0.50
N ASN A 638 -34.89 2.29 0.01
CA ASN A 638 -35.16 2.42 -1.43
C ASN A 638 -34.33 3.54 -2.08
N GLY A 639 -34.16 4.68 -1.39
CA GLY A 639 -33.30 5.76 -1.86
C GLY A 639 -31.83 5.35 -1.94
N LEU A 640 -31.32 4.70 -0.90
CA LEU A 640 -29.94 4.19 -0.88
C LEU A 640 -29.71 3.16 -1.98
N LYS A 641 -30.63 2.20 -2.13
CA LYS A 641 -30.60 1.17 -3.17
C LYS A 641 -30.48 1.78 -4.57
N GLN A 642 -31.33 2.76 -4.89
CA GLN A 642 -31.28 3.45 -6.20
C GLN A 642 -29.94 4.16 -6.41
N ALA A 643 -29.45 4.85 -5.39
CA ALA A 643 -28.22 5.60 -5.47
C ALA A 643 -26.96 4.71 -5.51
N VAL A 644 -26.96 3.53 -4.87
CA VAL A 644 -25.86 2.56 -5.00
C VAL A 644 -25.87 1.91 -6.39
N GLN A 645 -27.05 1.52 -6.87
CA GLN A 645 -27.20 0.83 -8.15
C GLN A 645 -26.70 1.68 -9.33
N VAL A 646 -26.95 2.99 -9.33
CA VAL A 646 -26.58 3.85 -10.46
C VAL A 646 -25.07 3.86 -10.74
N TRP A 647 -24.22 3.78 -9.71
CA TRP A 647 -22.76 3.78 -9.88
C TRP A 647 -22.23 2.54 -10.60
N MET A 648 -22.95 1.42 -10.53
CA MET A 648 -22.54 0.16 -11.16
C MET A 648 -23.06 -0.01 -12.58
N GLU A 649 -24.11 0.74 -12.94
CA GLU A 649 -24.84 0.57 -14.20
C GLU A 649 -24.73 1.84 -15.06
N ASP A 650 -25.62 2.80 -14.80
CA ASP A 650 -25.91 3.92 -15.70
C ASP A 650 -25.40 5.28 -15.16
N GLY A 651 -24.38 5.28 -14.32
CA GLY A 651 -23.82 6.48 -13.71
C GLY A 651 -23.26 7.46 -14.74
N ASP A 652 -23.58 8.75 -14.60
CA ASP A 652 -23.04 9.82 -15.44
C ASP A 652 -21.48 9.81 -15.41
N ALA A 653 -20.89 9.60 -14.23
CA ALA A 653 -19.47 9.29 -14.04
C ALA A 653 -19.24 7.77 -14.07
N MET A 654 -19.29 7.20 -15.28
CA MET A 654 -19.20 5.75 -15.49
C MET A 654 -17.85 5.14 -15.08
N TYR A 655 -17.85 3.86 -14.72
CA TYR A 655 -16.62 3.07 -14.62
C TYR A 655 -16.23 2.48 -15.99
N VAL A 656 -14.92 2.33 -16.19
CA VAL A 656 -14.35 1.66 -17.35
C VAL A 656 -13.34 0.61 -16.89
N TYR A 657 -13.14 -0.43 -17.70
CA TYR A 657 -12.13 -1.45 -17.45
C TYR A 657 -10.85 -1.13 -18.21
N ASP A 658 -9.78 -0.84 -17.49
CA ASP A 658 -8.46 -0.58 -18.06
C ASP A 658 -7.73 -1.88 -18.33
N LYS A 659 -7.65 -2.24 -19.60
CA LYS A 659 -7.01 -3.47 -20.10
C LYS A 659 -5.49 -3.42 -20.09
N SER A 660 -4.90 -2.25 -19.83
CA SER A 660 -3.43 -2.09 -19.84
C SER A 660 -2.81 -2.51 -18.53
N TRP A 661 -3.54 -2.28 -17.43
CA TRP A 661 -3.12 -2.65 -16.07
C TRP A 661 -4.02 -3.72 -15.46
N GLY A 662 -5.20 -3.97 -16.03
CA GLY A 662 -6.19 -4.93 -15.52
C GLY A 662 -6.84 -4.41 -14.23
N GLY A 663 -7.74 -3.43 -14.36
CA GLY A 663 -8.41 -2.83 -13.21
C GLY A 663 -9.61 -1.94 -13.56
N LEU A 664 -10.40 -1.63 -12.54
CA LEU A 664 -11.60 -0.81 -12.61
C LEU A 664 -11.22 0.64 -12.29
N VAL A 665 -11.55 1.58 -13.17
CA VAL A 665 -11.28 3.01 -12.94
C VAL A 665 -12.50 3.85 -13.26
N ASN A 666 -12.72 4.94 -12.52
CA ASN A 666 -13.78 5.88 -12.82
C ASN A 666 -13.39 6.81 -13.97
N CYS A 667 -14.33 7.12 -14.86
CA CYS A 667 -14.12 8.01 -16.01
C CYS A 667 -13.93 9.49 -15.58
N GLY A 668 -14.31 9.85 -14.35
CA GLY A 668 -14.38 11.21 -13.83
C GLY A 668 -15.59 11.98 -14.36
N CYS A 669 -15.83 13.18 -13.81
CA CYS A 669 -17.01 13.98 -14.12
C CYS A 669 -16.67 15.45 -14.48
N ASN A 670 -16.79 15.78 -15.77
CA ASN A 670 -16.87 17.17 -16.26
C ASN A 670 -18.25 17.75 -15.94
N TYR A 671 -18.45 18.05 -14.65
CA TYR A 671 -19.74 18.45 -14.11
C TYR A 671 -20.25 19.75 -14.71
N THR A 672 -21.52 19.75 -15.10
CA THR A 672 -22.22 20.91 -15.63
C THR A 672 -23.49 21.16 -14.83
N ALA A 673 -23.52 22.28 -14.10
CA ALA A 673 -24.72 22.78 -13.43
C ALA A 673 -25.65 23.49 -14.44
N LYS A 674 -26.28 22.73 -15.35
CA LYS A 674 -27.24 23.31 -16.32
C LYS A 674 -28.67 23.38 -15.78
N ASP A 675 -28.99 22.65 -14.71
CA ASP A 675 -30.30 22.57 -14.03
C ASP A 675 -30.14 22.22 -12.53
N SER A 676 -31.24 21.92 -11.82
CA SER A 676 -31.24 21.56 -10.39
C SER A 676 -30.70 20.15 -10.10
N THR A 677 -30.45 19.32 -11.11
CA THR A 677 -29.93 17.95 -10.95
C THR A 677 -28.42 17.89 -11.16
N GLY A 678 -27.88 18.71 -12.07
CA GLY A 678 -26.47 18.62 -12.48
C GLY A 678 -26.20 17.35 -13.28
N HIS A 679 -25.20 17.35 -14.16
CA HIS A 679 -24.85 16.20 -15.01
C HIS A 679 -23.36 16.17 -15.36
N CYS A 680 -22.80 14.99 -15.63
CA CYS A 680 -21.49 14.89 -16.27
C CYS A 680 -21.64 15.10 -17.78
N SER A 681 -20.89 16.06 -18.33
CA SER A 681 -20.95 16.38 -19.76
C SER A 681 -20.08 15.49 -20.64
N ASN A 682 -19.20 14.71 -20.01
CA ASN A 682 -18.33 13.74 -20.64
C ASN A 682 -19.03 12.38 -20.82
N SER A 683 -18.52 11.60 -21.77
CA SER A 683 -18.96 10.23 -22.04
C SER A 683 -17.80 9.49 -22.68
N TYR A 684 -17.72 8.18 -22.51
CA TYR A 684 -16.72 7.36 -23.21
C TYR A 684 -16.71 7.66 -24.72
N PRO A 685 -15.53 7.79 -25.36
CA PRO A 685 -14.18 7.58 -24.82
C PRO A 685 -13.55 8.80 -24.13
N ASN A 686 -14.27 9.92 -24.00
CA ASN A 686 -13.75 11.12 -23.36
C ASN A 686 -13.86 11.01 -21.83
N CYS A 687 -12.88 10.39 -21.19
CA CYS A 687 -12.84 10.25 -19.73
C CYS A 687 -11.78 11.15 -19.10
N PRO A 688 -12.15 12.27 -18.45
CA PRO A 688 -11.18 13.21 -17.87
C PRO A 688 -10.17 12.55 -16.92
N ALA A 689 -10.61 11.58 -16.09
CA ALA A 689 -9.73 10.90 -15.15
C ALA A 689 -8.65 10.01 -15.80
N LEU A 690 -8.83 9.61 -17.06
CA LEU A 690 -7.80 8.84 -17.77
C LEU A 690 -6.65 9.71 -18.28
N PHE A 691 -6.80 11.05 -18.27
CA PHE A 691 -5.83 12.00 -18.82
C PHE A 691 -5.33 13.04 -17.80
N SER A 692 -5.84 13.00 -16.57
CA SER A 692 -5.51 13.95 -15.52
C SER A 692 -5.35 13.24 -14.19
N VAL A 693 -4.13 13.26 -13.66
CA VAL A 693 -3.74 12.60 -12.39
C VAL A 693 -4.43 13.16 -11.15
N ASN A 694 -5.09 14.32 -11.26
CA ASN A 694 -5.77 14.96 -10.12
C ASN A 694 -7.29 14.73 -10.12
N GLU A 695 -7.87 14.33 -11.27
CA GLU A 695 -9.31 14.12 -11.37
C GLU A 695 -9.73 12.94 -10.50
N ASP A 696 -10.82 13.13 -9.75
CA ASP A 696 -11.32 12.16 -8.77
C ASP A 696 -10.18 11.65 -7.85
N PHE A 697 -9.35 12.58 -7.36
CA PHE A 697 -8.21 12.32 -6.47
C PHE A 697 -7.16 11.37 -7.06
N GLY A 698 -7.13 11.24 -8.39
CA GLY A 698 -6.24 10.31 -9.09
C GLY A 698 -6.77 8.88 -9.15
N ASN A 699 -8.07 8.65 -8.93
CA ASN A 699 -8.72 7.35 -9.12
C ASN A 699 -8.42 6.78 -10.52
N GLY A 700 -8.44 7.62 -11.56
CA GLY A 700 -8.06 7.20 -12.90
C GLY A 700 -6.62 6.66 -13.03
N TYR A 701 -5.75 6.93 -12.07
CA TYR A 701 -4.36 6.47 -11.97
C TYR A 701 -4.16 5.50 -10.78
N TYR A 702 -5.22 4.79 -10.36
CA TYR A 702 -5.19 3.79 -9.29
C TYR A 702 -4.90 4.33 -7.88
N ASN A 703 -5.00 5.64 -7.67
CA ASN A 703 -4.96 6.20 -6.33
C ASN A 703 -6.24 5.86 -5.57
N ASP A 704 -6.11 5.51 -4.30
CA ASP A 704 -7.20 5.59 -3.32
C ASP A 704 -8.41 4.68 -3.61
N HIS A 705 -8.26 3.66 -4.45
CA HIS A 705 -9.38 2.77 -4.81
C HIS A 705 -10.04 2.13 -3.59
N HIS A 706 -9.24 1.64 -2.63
CA HIS A 706 -9.76 1.13 -1.36
C HIS A 706 -10.53 2.18 -0.56
N PHE A 707 -10.04 3.43 -0.44
CA PHE A 707 -10.77 4.52 0.23
C PHE A 707 -12.11 4.80 -0.45
N HIS A 708 -12.12 4.94 -1.77
CA HIS A 708 -13.32 5.29 -2.52
C HIS A 708 -14.32 4.12 -2.54
N TYR A 709 -13.87 2.97 -3.04
CA TYR A 709 -14.73 1.83 -3.34
C TYR A 709 -15.16 1.10 -2.07
N GLY A 710 -14.35 1.15 -1.00
CA GLY A 710 -14.70 0.62 0.31
C GLY A 710 -16.03 1.19 0.86
N TYR A 711 -16.26 2.49 0.68
CA TYR A 711 -17.53 3.11 1.07
C TYR A 711 -18.72 2.63 0.24
N HIS A 712 -18.54 2.43 -1.06
CA HIS A 712 -19.58 1.87 -1.94
C HIS A 712 -19.91 0.42 -1.56
N VAL A 713 -18.90 -0.40 -1.28
CA VAL A 713 -19.05 -1.78 -0.81
C VAL A 713 -19.78 -1.82 0.55
N TYR A 714 -19.43 -0.93 1.50
CA TYR A 714 -20.15 -0.83 2.78
C TYR A 714 -21.63 -0.50 2.58
N ALA A 715 -21.94 0.46 1.70
CA ALA A 715 -23.31 0.84 1.38
C ALA A 715 -24.08 -0.32 0.72
N ALA A 716 -23.46 -1.03 -0.21
CA ALA A 716 -24.03 -2.20 -0.86
C ALA A 716 -24.29 -3.35 0.12
N ALA A 717 -23.39 -3.59 1.08
CA ALA A 717 -23.59 -4.59 2.14
C ALA A 717 -24.85 -4.30 2.98
N ALA A 718 -25.09 -3.03 3.32
CA ALA A 718 -26.29 -2.61 4.03
C ALA A 718 -27.56 -2.81 3.17
N VAL A 719 -27.52 -2.46 1.88
CA VAL A 719 -28.65 -2.69 0.95
C VAL A 719 -28.93 -4.18 0.80
N ALA A 720 -27.92 -5.01 0.54
CA ALA A 720 -28.07 -6.45 0.39
C ALA A 720 -28.65 -7.12 1.63
N LYS A 721 -28.25 -6.67 2.84
CA LYS A 721 -28.79 -7.17 4.11
C LYS A 721 -30.29 -6.91 4.25
N LEU A 722 -30.78 -5.79 3.72
CA LEU A 722 -32.17 -5.35 3.83
C LEU A 722 -33.03 -5.78 2.62
N ASP A 723 -32.41 -5.98 1.47
CA ASP A 723 -33.01 -6.53 0.25
C ASP A 723 -32.13 -7.66 -0.32
N PRO A 724 -32.27 -8.90 0.19
CA PRO A 724 -31.52 -10.06 -0.29
C PRO A 724 -31.74 -10.40 -1.77
N THR A 725 -32.86 -9.96 -2.36
CA THR A 725 -33.12 -10.20 -3.78
C THR A 725 -32.25 -9.29 -4.63
N TRP A 726 -32.14 -8.02 -4.24
CA TRP A 726 -31.20 -7.08 -4.87
C TRP A 726 -29.75 -7.54 -4.68
N GLY A 727 -29.34 -7.95 -3.47
CA GLY A 727 -27.97 -8.41 -3.21
C GLY A 727 -27.55 -9.57 -4.12
N LYS A 728 -28.43 -10.54 -4.38
CA LYS A 728 -28.16 -11.64 -5.32
C LYS A 728 -28.13 -11.19 -6.79
N ALA A 729 -28.92 -10.19 -7.14
CA ALA A 729 -29.02 -9.71 -8.52
C ALA A 729 -27.79 -8.90 -8.95
N HIS A 730 -27.15 -8.19 -8.01
CA HIS A 730 -25.99 -7.33 -8.26
C HIS A 730 -24.69 -7.85 -7.64
N PHE A 731 -24.60 -9.17 -7.41
CA PHE A 731 -23.45 -9.76 -6.74
C PHE A 731 -22.17 -9.52 -7.54
N GLU A 732 -22.18 -9.86 -8.84
CA GLU A 732 -21.02 -9.76 -9.73
C GLU A 732 -20.57 -8.30 -9.95
N GLU A 733 -21.51 -7.36 -10.03
CA GLU A 733 -21.25 -5.94 -10.20
C GLU A 733 -20.55 -5.34 -8.98
N ILE A 734 -20.93 -5.75 -7.77
CA ILE A 734 -20.23 -5.34 -6.54
C ILE A 734 -18.85 -6.01 -6.45
N LEU A 735 -18.71 -7.25 -6.94
CA LEU A 735 -17.40 -7.91 -6.98
C LEU A 735 -16.38 -7.15 -7.82
N LEU A 736 -16.79 -6.34 -8.80
CA LEU A 736 -15.85 -5.50 -9.56
C LEU A 736 -15.06 -4.56 -8.65
N TYR A 737 -15.71 -3.96 -7.64
CA TYR A 737 -15.00 -3.13 -6.65
C TYR A 737 -14.01 -3.95 -5.83
N ILE A 738 -14.49 -5.06 -5.25
CA ILE A 738 -13.69 -5.89 -4.33
C ILE A 738 -12.49 -6.51 -5.05
N ARG A 739 -12.72 -7.05 -6.26
CA ARG A 739 -11.67 -7.61 -7.11
C ARG A 739 -10.66 -6.54 -7.51
N ASP A 740 -11.08 -5.29 -7.71
CA ASP A 740 -10.14 -4.26 -8.08
C ASP A 740 -9.14 -3.90 -6.96
N PHE A 741 -9.61 -3.60 -5.74
CA PHE A 741 -8.70 -3.14 -4.67
C PHE A 741 -8.14 -4.27 -3.78
N ALA A 742 -8.81 -5.42 -3.71
CA ALA A 742 -8.53 -6.47 -2.72
C ALA A 742 -8.79 -7.91 -3.21
N ASN A 743 -8.59 -8.22 -4.50
CA ASN A 743 -8.85 -9.57 -5.04
C ASN A 743 -8.13 -10.69 -4.25
N PRO A 744 -8.86 -11.62 -3.61
CA PRO A 744 -8.29 -12.74 -2.89
C PRO A 744 -8.06 -14.01 -3.75
N ALA A 745 -8.48 -14.05 -5.02
CA ALA A 745 -8.29 -15.22 -5.89
C ALA A 745 -7.03 -15.09 -6.74
N GLU A 746 -6.10 -16.04 -6.61
CA GLU A 746 -4.82 -16.06 -7.33
C GLU A 746 -4.96 -16.29 -8.84
N ASP A 747 -6.10 -16.80 -9.29
CA ASP A 747 -6.33 -17.23 -10.67
C ASP A 747 -7.28 -16.30 -11.47
N ASP A 748 -7.59 -15.11 -10.95
CA ASP A 748 -8.38 -14.10 -11.65
C ASP A 748 -7.54 -13.46 -12.78
N PRO A 749 -7.92 -13.63 -14.06
CA PRO A 749 -7.14 -13.09 -15.18
C PRO A 749 -7.38 -11.59 -15.42
N PHE A 750 -8.27 -10.95 -14.66
CA PHE A 750 -8.70 -9.58 -14.89
C PHE A 750 -8.18 -8.58 -13.84
N PHE A 751 -7.89 -9.03 -12.62
CA PHE A 751 -7.48 -8.18 -11.50
C PHE A 751 -6.33 -8.79 -10.70
N ILE A 752 -5.34 -7.96 -10.35
CA ILE A 752 -4.19 -8.39 -9.56
C ILE A 752 -4.58 -8.68 -8.11
N ASN A 753 -3.93 -9.67 -7.49
CA ASN A 753 -4.15 -9.97 -6.08
C ASN A 753 -3.81 -8.78 -5.18
N PHE A 754 -4.74 -8.46 -4.28
CA PHE A 754 -4.58 -7.47 -3.23
C PHE A 754 -3.89 -6.17 -3.67
N ARG A 755 -4.37 -5.53 -4.75
CA ARG A 755 -3.76 -4.35 -5.40
C ARG A 755 -3.17 -3.33 -4.42
N GLN A 756 -3.90 -2.99 -3.37
CA GLN A 756 -3.49 -1.96 -2.41
C GLN A 756 -2.68 -2.47 -1.22
N LYS A 757 -2.65 -3.78 -0.96
CA LYS A 757 -2.07 -4.33 0.25
C LYS A 757 -0.57 -4.57 0.09
N ASP A 758 0.22 -3.97 0.98
CA ASP A 758 1.60 -4.38 1.20
C ASP A 758 1.65 -5.36 2.38
N TRP A 759 1.68 -6.66 2.06
CA TRP A 759 1.72 -7.71 3.08
C TRP A 759 2.98 -7.65 3.96
N TRP A 760 4.08 -7.07 3.48
CA TRP A 760 5.28 -6.90 4.29
C TRP A 760 5.07 -5.91 5.43
N LEU A 761 4.42 -4.78 5.14
CA LEU A 761 4.09 -3.77 6.16
C LEU A 761 2.85 -4.14 6.97
N GLY A 762 1.98 -4.98 6.41
CA GLY A 762 0.66 -5.26 6.97
C GLY A 762 -0.33 -4.12 6.76
N SER A 763 0.04 -3.05 6.05
CA SER A 763 -0.80 -1.90 5.71
C SER A 763 -1.01 -1.79 4.19
N SER A 764 -1.85 -0.85 3.77
CA SER A 764 -2.09 -0.55 2.37
C SER A 764 -1.31 0.68 1.88
N TRP A 765 -1.07 0.76 0.58
CA TRP A 765 -0.62 1.96 -0.13
C TRP A 765 -1.80 2.60 -0.87
N ALA A 766 -1.86 3.93 -0.86
CA ALA A 766 -2.86 4.74 -1.54
C ALA A 766 -2.44 5.08 -2.96
N SER A 767 -1.23 5.61 -3.15
CA SER A 767 -0.75 6.05 -4.46
C SER A 767 -0.53 4.92 -5.47
N GLY A 768 -1.15 5.08 -6.64
CA GLY A 768 -1.11 4.18 -7.78
C GLY A 768 -0.01 4.50 -8.79
N ILE A 769 -0.35 4.51 -10.08
CA ILE A 769 0.58 4.74 -11.20
C ILE A 769 0.95 6.23 -11.34
N VAL A 770 1.49 6.84 -10.28
CA VAL A 770 2.08 8.18 -10.32
C VAL A 770 3.50 8.12 -10.88
N SER A 771 3.84 9.09 -11.74
CA SER A 771 5.22 9.25 -12.22
C SER A 771 6.18 9.42 -11.05
N ALA A 772 7.34 8.74 -11.09
CA ALA A 772 8.40 8.88 -10.09
C ALA A 772 8.74 10.35 -9.73
N GLU A 773 8.60 11.27 -10.69
CA GLU A 773 8.80 12.72 -10.51
C GLU A 773 7.88 13.37 -9.47
N ASN A 774 6.70 12.78 -9.22
CA ASN A 774 5.70 13.27 -8.28
C ASN A 774 5.73 12.54 -6.93
N SER A 775 6.54 11.48 -6.80
CA SER A 775 6.61 10.65 -5.59
C SER A 775 8.06 10.38 -5.15
N PRO A 776 8.83 11.43 -4.81
CA PRO A 776 10.26 11.29 -4.45
C PRO A 776 10.50 10.45 -3.20
N HIS A 777 9.46 10.23 -2.39
CA HIS A 777 9.52 9.42 -1.18
C HIS A 777 8.93 8.02 -1.33
N GLY A 778 8.56 7.61 -2.56
CA GLY A 778 7.95 6.32 -2.87
C GLY A 778 6.43 6.34 -2.81
N ARG A 779 5.80 5.18 -2.59
CA ARG A 779 4.38 5.02 -2.29
C ARG A 779 4.02 5.76 -1.00
N ASP A 780 2.73 6.04 -0.82
CA ASP A 780 2.20 6.76 0.34
C ASP A 780 0.85 6.23 0.83
N GLN A 781 0.51 6.56 2.07
CA GLN A 781 -0.75 6.25 2.72
C GLN A 781 -1.05 7.32 3.78
N GLU A 782 -2.20 8.01 3.63
CA GLU A 782 -2.65 9.03 4.58
C GLU A 782 -3.58 8.40 5.63
N SER A 783 -4.83 8.11 5.24
CA SER A 783 -5.88 7.67 6.15
C SER A 783 -5.86 6.16 6.34
N SER A 784 -5.09 5.71 7.35
CA SER A 784 -5.12 4.31 7.77
C SER A 784 -6.53 3.84 8.16
N SER A 785 -7.35 4.76 8.70
CA SER A 785 -8.72 4.48 9.11
C SER A 785 -9.71 4.29 7.95
N GLU A 786 -9.52 4.97 6.81
CA GLU A 786 -10.34 4.71 5.62
C GLU A 786 -9.99 3.36 5.00
N SER A 787 -8.71 2.95 5.01
CA SER A 787 -8.30 1.59 4.61
C SER A 787 -8.95 0.51 5.48
N ILE A 788 -8.91 0.68 6.81
CA ILE A 788 -9.56 -0.22 7.77
C ILE A 788 -11.07 -0.31 7.49
N ALA A 789 -11.73 0.82 7.25
CA ALA A 789 -13.17 0.87 6.95
C ALA A 789 -13.52 0.21 5.61
N ALA A 790 -12.63 0.29 4.60
CA ALA A 790 -12.82 -0.38 3.33
C ALA A 790 -12.85 -1.90 3.49
N TYR A 791 -11.89 -2.45 4.24
CA TYR A 791 -11.84 -3.89 4.52
C TYR A 791 -12.97 -4.34 5.47
N GLU A 792 -13.41 -3.49 6.41
CA GLU A 792 -14.63 -3.74 7.18
C GLU A 792 -15.84 -3.86 6.24
N GLY A 793 -15.97 -2.97 5.26
CA GLY A 793 -17.01 -3.03 4.23
C GLY A 793 -16.98 -4.34 3.45
N MET A 794 -15.79 -4.79 3.03
CA MET A 794 -15.59 -6.07 2.35
C MET A 794 -16.01 -7.27 3.22
N ALA A 795 -15.57 -7.30 4.48
CA ALA A 795 -15.93 -8.36 5.44
C ALA A 795 -17.45 -8.45 5.64
N LEU A 796 -18.09 -7.29 5.85
CA LEU A 796 -19.55 -7.20 6.01
C LEU A 796 -20.30 -7.63 4.76
N TYR A 797 -19.82 -7.26 3.57
CA TYR A 797 -20.43 -7.68 2.31
C TYR A 797 -20.34 -9.21 2.15
N GLY A 798 -19.14 -9.77 2.33
CA GLY A 798 -18.91 -11.21 2.28
C GLY A 798 -19.79 -11.98 3.27
N GLN A 799 -19.87 -11.51 4.51
CA GLN A 799 -20.74 -12.11 5.54
C GLN A 799 -22.21 -12.08 5.12
N VAL A 800 -22.73 -10.91 4.73
CA VAL A 800 -24.13 -10.73 4.32
C VAL A 800 -24.46 -11.64 3.13
N MET A 801 -23.61 -11.68 2.11
CA MET A 801 -23.83 -12.51 0.94
C MET A 801 -23.73 -14.00 1.27
N SER A 802 -22.81 -14.39 2.15
CA SER A 802 -22.69 -15.77 2.61
C SER A 802 -23.95 -16.22 3.36
N GLU A 803 -24.50 -15.38 4.25
CA GLU A 803 -25.79 -15.62 4.91
C GLU A 803 -26.94 -15.74 3.89
N ILE A 804 -26.99 -14.85 2.89
CA ILE A 804 -28.02 -14.84 1.85
C ILE A 804 -27.95 -16.10 0.99
N PHE A 805 -26.78 -16.51 0.51
CA PHE A 805 -26.64 -17.68 -0.36
C PHE A 805 -26.90 -19.00 0.38
N ARG A 806 -26.51 -19.09 1.67
CA ARG A 806 -26.83 -20.24 2.52
C ARG A 806 -28.34 -20.36 2.80
N SER A 807 -29.00 -19.24 3.11
CA SER A 807 -30.41 -19.26 3.54
C SER A 807 -31.43 -19.16 2.39
N ASN A 808 -31.10 -18.44 1.32
CA ASN A 808 -32.01 -18.03 0.25
C ASN A 808 -31.54 -18.48 -1.15
N GLY A 809 -30.75 -19.56 -1.19
CA GLY A 809 -30.22 -20.19 -2.40
C GLY A 809 -29.02 -19.46 -3.00
N GLY A 810 -28.17 -20.20 -3.70
CA GLY A 810 -26.95 -19.74 -4.36
C GLY A 810 -26.23 -20.95 -4.95
N SER A 811 -25.47 -20.76 -6.02
CA SER A 811 -24.56 -21.79 -6.52
C SER A 811 -23.45 -22.07 -5.50
N GLU A 812 -22.74 -23.19 -5.65
CA GLU A 812 -21.67 -23.52 -4.70
C GLU A 812 -20.49 -22.54 -4.86
N GLU A 813 -20.24 -22.14 -6.10
CA GLU A 813 -19.28 -21.12 -6.49
C GLU A 813 -19.59 -19.79 -5.81
N GLN A 814 -20.85 -19.35 -5.80
CA GLN A 814 -21.26 -18.11 -5.13
C GLN A 814 -21.09 -18.17 -3.61
N LYS A 815 -21.38 -19.32 -2.97
CA LYS A 815 -21.15 -19.49 -1.53
C LYS A 815 -19.67 -19.43 -1.19
N ASN A 816 -18.84 -20.11 -1.97
CA ASN A 816 -17.40 -20.14 -1.79
C ASN A 816 -16.78 -18.76 -2.03
N ALA A 817 -17.22 -18.05 -3.07
CA ALA A 817 -16.80 -16.67 -3.34
C ALA A 817 -17.18 -15.73 -2.19
N ALA A 818 -18.43 -15.77 -1.71
CA ALA A 818 -18.88 -14.94 -0.60
C ALA A 818 -18.12 -15.23 0.70
N GLN A 819 -17.83 -16.51 0.99
CA GLN A 819 -17.04 -16.88 2.16
C GLN A 819 -15.57 -16.46 2.04
N LEU A 820 -14.98 -16.60 0.84
CA LEU A 820 -13.62 -16.14 0.57
C LEU A 820 -13.52 -14.61 0.78
N ILE A 821 -14.50 -13.85 0.31
CA ILE A 821 -14.57 -12.39 0.51
C ILE A 821 -14.71 -12.05 1.99
N GLN A 822 -15.55 -12.78 2.73
CA GLN A 822 -15.69 -12.58 4.17
C GLN A 822 -14.34 -12.78 4.88
N ASN A 823 -13.72 -13.93 4.68
CA ASN A 823 -12.48 -14.31 5.35
C ASN A 823 -11.32 -13.37 4.97
N ALA A 824 -11.20 -13.03 3.70
CA ALA A 824 -10.21 -12.07 3.22
C ALA A 824 -10.45 -10.67 3.79
N GLY A 825 -11.70 -10.20 3.83
CA GLY A 825 -12.06 -8.92 4.45
C GLY A 825 -11.70 -8.89 5.94
N GLU A 826 -12.03 -9.94 6.70
CA GLU A 826 -11.69 -10.06 8.12
C GLU A 826 -10.17 -10.01 8.35
N LEU A 827 -9.41 -10.78 7.56
CA LEU A 827 -7.94 -10.80 7.61
C LEU A 827 -7.33 -9.44 7.26
N LEU A 828 -7.80 -8.80 6.20
CA LEU A 828 -7.34 -7.48 5.77
C LEU A 828 -7.64 -6.43 6.83
N THR A 829 -8.82 -6.45 7.44
CA THR A 829 -9.17 -5.54 8.55
C THR A 829 -8.25 -5.71 9.74
N VAL A 830 -8.00 -6.95 10.19
CA VAL A 830 -7.15 -7.20 11.37
C VAL A 830 -5.72 -6.75 11.11
N THR A 831 -5.13 -7.14 9.97
CA THR A 831 -3.77 -6.75 9.63
C THR A 831 -3.61 -5.23 9.48
N GLU A 832 -4.60 -4.54 8.88
CA GLU A 832 -4.57 -3.09 8.73
C GLU A 832 -4.69 -2.36 10.08
N VAL A 833 -5.50 -2.88 11.02
CA VAL A 833 -5.58 -2.35 12.39
C VAL A 833 -4.26 -2.53 13.13
N GLU A 834 -3.64 -3.71 13.05
CA GLU A 834 -2.33 -3.98 13.68
C GLU A 834 -1.23 -3.06 13.12
N ALA A 835 -1.23 -2.83 11.80
CA ALA A 835 -0.27 -1.93 11.17
C ALA A 835 -0.52 -0.46 11.53
N ALA A 836 -1.78 -0.02 11.58
CA ALA A 836 -2.15 1.33 12.03
C ALA A 836 -1.71 1.57 13.48
N ASP A 837 -1.98 0.61 14.37
CA ASP A 837 -1.56 0.68 15.78
C ASP A 837 -0.03 0.78 15.93
N ARG A 838 0.71 0.10 15.04
CA ARG A 838 2.17 0.07 15.09
C ARG A 838 2.86 1.28 14.45
N TYR A 839 2.31 1.76 13.34
CA TYR A 839 2.99 2.70 12.45
C TYR A 839 2.32 4.08 12.37
N TRP A 840 1.02 4.17 12.66
CA TRP A 840 0.30 5.45 12.70
C TRP A 840 0.06 5.93 14.12
N HIS A 841 -0.27 5.04 15.06
CA HIS A 841 -0.47 5.42 16.46
C HIS A 841 0.87 5.46 17.17
N VAL A 842 1.32 6.66 17.54
CA VAL A 842 2.61 6.86 18.19
C VAL A 842 2.41 6.92 19.70
N TRP A 843 3.15 6.07 20.40
CA TRP A 843 3.01 5.85 21.83
C TRP A 843 4.15 6.53 22.61
N ASP A 844 3.81 7.20 23.71
CA ASP A 844 4.77 7.82 24.65
C ASP A 844 5.23 6.85 25.76
N SER A 845 4.90 5.57 25.64
CA SER A 845 5.16 4.57 26.69
C SER A 845 6.10 3.47 26.21
N ASP A 846 7.04 3.06 27.05
CA ASP A 846 7.89 1.88 26.83
C ASP A 846 7.07 0.57 26.73
N SER A 847 5.79 0.59 27.11
CA SER A 847 4.90 -0.58 27.06
C SER A 847 4.43 -0.95 25.65
N HIS A 848 4.52 0.00 24.71
CA HIS A 848 4.24 -0.22 23.30
C HIS A 848 5.54 0.06 22.56
N ASN A 849 6.14 -0.97 21.96
CA ASN A 849 7.46 -0.92 21.35
C ASN A 849 7.52 0.17 20.25
N SER A 850 7.97 1.37 20.61
CA SER A 850 7.84 2.55 19.75
C SER A 850 8.67 2.40 18.47
N THR A 851 8.03 2.67 17.33
CA THR A 851 8.67 2.61 16.02
C THR A 851 9.57 3.82 15.77
N TYR A 852 9.19 5.00 16.25
CA TYR A 852 9.84 6.26 15.89
C TYR A 852 10.81 6.76 16.95
N PRO A 853 11.90 7.46 16.55
CA PRO A 853 12.81 8.09 17.49
C PRO A 853 12.12 9.12 18.38
N LEU A 854 12.63 9.32 19.61
CA LEU A 854 12.12 10.30 20.58
C LEU A 854 12.03 11.74 20.05
N ALA A 855 12.80 12.08 19.02
CA ALA A 855 12.73 13.37 18.37
C ALA A 855 11.38 13.63 17.68
N TYR A 856 10.67 12.59 17.24
CA TYR A 856 9.30 12.68 16.74
C TYR A 856 8.33 12.69 17.91
N SER A 857 7.64 13.82 18.12
CA SER A 857 6.87 14.06 19.35
C SER A 857 5.35 14.07 19.13
N LYS A 858 4.89 13.81 17.91
CA LYS A 858 3.46 13.74 17.60
C LYS A 858 2.93 12.35 17.92
N LEU A 859 1.67 12.30 18.37
CA LEU A 859 0.99 11.05 18.75
C LEU A 859 0.40 10.28 17.56
N THR A 860 0.52 10.86 16.35
CA THR A 860 0.17 10.19 15.09
C THR A 860 1.20 10.44 14.01
N VAL A 861 1.24 9.56 13.03
CA VAL A 861 1.72 9.87 11.68
C VAL A 861 0.53 10.34 10.84
N GLY A 862 0.70 11.44 10.10
CA GLY A 862 -0.32 11.94 9.17
C GLY A 862 -0.21 11.24 7.82
N MET A 863 0.97 11.32 7.21
CA MET A 863 1.32 10.71 5.93
C MET A 863 2.48 9.72 6.13
N MET A 864 2.27 8.46 5.78
CA MET A 864 3.34 7.49 5.61
C MET A 864 3.76 7.46 4.14
N TYR A 865 5.06 7.39 3.88
CA TYR A 865 5.66 7.11 2.58
C TYR A 865 6.65 5.95 2.73
N ASP A 866 7.11 5.34 1.63
CA ASP A 866 8.16 4.29 1.68
C ASP A 866 9.41 4.75 2.45
N THR A 867 9.74 6.04 2.37
CA THR A 867 10.98 6.60 2.92
C THR A 867 10.80 7.74 3.93
N MET A 868 9.56 8.07 4.29
CA MET A 868 9.26 9.20 5.17
C MET A 868 7.96 8.99 5.93
N ALA A 869 7.92 9.35 7.21
CA ALA A 869 6.69 9.52 7.99
C ALA A 869 6.58 11.00 8.35
N SER A 870 5.44 11.62 8.07
CA SER A 870 5.22 13.05 8.27
C SER A 870 3.93 13.31 9.02
N PHE A 871 3.97 14.23 9.98
CA PHE A 871 2.79 14.81 10.59
C PHE A 871 2.27 15.95 9.70
N ALA A 872 1.71 15.56 8.55
CA ALA A 872 1.13 16.46 7.56
C ALA A 872 -0.08 15.80 6.90
N THR A 873 -0.81 16.58 6.12
CA THR A 873 -1.89 16.10 5.25
C THR A 873 -1.80 16.75 3.88
N TRP A 874 -2.49 16.21 2.89
CA TRP A 874 -2.52 16.77 1.53
C TRP A 874 -3.15 18.16 1.44
N PHE A 875 -4.01 18.52 2.38
CA PHE A 875 -4.94 19.66 2.23
C PHE A 875 -4.98 20.60 3.43
N SER A 876 -4.30 20.30 4.55
CA SER A 876 -4.27 21.20 5.70
C SER A 876 -2.98 21.17 6.51
N GLN A 877 -2.63 22.32 7.07
CA GLN A 877 -1.54 22.47 8.03
C GLN A 877 -2.03 22.50 9.49
N ASN A 878 -3.34 22.44 9.72
CA ASN A 878 -3.87 22.42 11.08
C ASN A 878 -3.67 21.02 11.68
N ASP A 879 -2.98 20.95 12.82
CA ASP A 879 -2.69 19.71 13.55
C ASP A 879 -3.92 18.81 13.76
N VAL A 880 -5.09 19.43 13.98
CA VAL A 880 -6.38 18.72 14.18
C VAL A 880 -6.72 17.79 13.00
N VAL A 881 -6.28 18.12 11.79
CA VAL A 881 -6.52 17.34 10.57
C VAL A 881 -5.63 16.10 10.55
N SER A 882 -4.32 16.25 10.80
CA SER A 882 -3.37 15.14 10.86
C SER A 882 -3.73 14.12 11.95
N TYR A 883 -4.36 14.57 13.05
CA TYR A 883 -4.93 13.67 14.05
C TYR A 883 -6.26 13.07 13.61
N GLY A 884 -7.18 13.91 13.12
CA GLY A 884 -8.56 13.51 12.85
C GLY A 884 -8.72 12.57 11.67
N ILE A 885 -7.83 12.66 10.68
CA ILE A 885 -7.87 11.83 9.48
C ILE A 885 -7.65 10.34 9.78
N GLN A 886 -7.02 10.01 10.91
CA GLN A 886 -6.80 8.64 11.39
C GLN A 886 -7.96 8.08 12.23
N LEU A 887 -8.98 8.90 12.51
CA LEU A 887 -10.10 8.56 13.39
C LEU A 887 -11.43 8.44 12.64
N MET A 888 -11.45 8.77 11.35
CA MET A 888 -12.66 8.71 10.51
C MET A 888 -12.55 7.60 9.45
N PRO A 889 -13.65 6.91 9.10
CA PRO A 889 -15.02 7.12 9.55
C PRO A 889 -15.32 6.49 10.93
N PHE A 890 -16.48 6.84 11.50
CA PHE A 890 -17.05 6.19 12.69
C PHE A 890 -17.90 4.99 12.33
N THR A 891 -17.32 3.81 12.44
CA THR A 891 -17.95 2.50 12.25
C THR A 891 -17.73 1.61 13.48
N ALA A 892 -18.11 0.33 13.44
CA ALA A 892 -17.97 -0.55 14.59
C ALA A 892 -16.51 -0.96 14.83
N VAL A 893 -15.75 -1.18 13.76
CA VAL A 893 -14.32 -1.54 13.83
C VAL A 893 -13.46 -0.48 14.54
N ALA A 894 -13.91 0.79 14.58
CA ALA A 894 -13.20 1.88 15.25
C ALA A 894 -12.95 1.60 16.76
N GLU A 895 -13.72 0.71 17.40
CA GLU A 895 -13.40 0.25 18.76
C GLU A 895 -12.10 -0.53 18.88
N ARG A 896 -11.77 -1.30 17.83
CA ARG A 896 -10.53 -2.09 17.77
C ARG A 896 -9.38 -1.24 17.27
N ARG A 897 -9.66 -0.31 16.35
CA ARG A 897 -8.68 0.65 15.81
C ARG A 897 -8.18 1.60 16.89
N ASP A 898 -9.09 2.24 17.62
CA ASP A 898 -8.75 3.32 18.54
C ASP A 898 -8.55 2.76 19.96
N ASP A 899 -7.32 2.35 20.29
CA ASP A 899 -7.01 1.88 21.64
C ASP A 899 -7.36 2.94 22.70
N LYS A 900 -7.94 2.48 23.81
CA LYS A 900 -8.45 3.36 24.87
C LYS A 900 -7.35 4.13 25.59
N GLU A 901 -6.18 3.54 25.80
CA GLU A 901 -5.06 4.22 26.44
C GLU A 901 -4.42 5.22 25.47
N TRP A 902 -4.26 4.88 24.19
CA TRP A 902 -3.83 5.86 23.19
C TRP A 902 -4.81 7.01 23.02
N ALA A 903 -6.12 6.74 22.99
CA ALA A 903 -7.15 7.77 22.89
C ALA A 903 -7.10 8.76 24.08
N LYS A 904 -6.78 8.28 25.29
CA LYS A 904 -6.56 9.16 26.46
C LYS A 904 -5.32 10.04 26.33
N LEU A 905 -4.26 9.54 25.69
CA LEU A 905 -3.07 10.34 25.38
C LEU A 905 -3.38 11.39 24.31
N LEU A 906 -4.11 11.01 23.25
CA LEU A 906 -4.39 11.86 22.11
C LEU A 906 -5.44 12.93 22.41
N TYR A 907 -6.50 12.61 23.17
CA TYR A 907 -7.66 13.52 23.35
C TYR A 907 -7.29 14.93 23.82
N PRO A 908 -6.45 15.13 24.87
CA PRO A 908 -6.05 16.48 25.28
C PRO A 908 -5.34 17.26 24.16
N VAL A 909 -4.43 16.60 23.43
CA VAL A 909 -3.67 17.21 22.33
C VAL A 909 -4.58 17.55 21.16
N TYR A 910 -5.53 16.66 20.84
CA TYR A 910 -6.54 16.90 19.81
C TYR A 910 -7.41 18.12 20.18
N LYS A 911 -7.92 18.16 21.41
CA LYS A 911 -8.77 19.25 21.90
C LYS A 911 -8.05 20.60 21.78
N ASP A 912 -6.80 20.68 22.24
CA ASP A 912 -5.99 21.88 22.11
C ASP A 912 -5.81 22.28 20.63
N SER A 913 -5.53 21.31 19.75
CA SER A 913 -5.39 21.57 18.30
C SER A 913 -6.68 22.05 17.63
N CYS A 914 -7.84 21.57 18.09
CA CYS A 914 -9.14 22.03 17.60
C CYS A 914 -9.46 23.45 18.11
N GLU A 915 -9.13 23.75 19.36
CA GLU A 915 -9.25 25.10 19.92
C GLU A 915 -8.35 26.10 19.17
N ASP A 916 -7.11 25.71 18.85
CA ASP A 916 -6.16 26.50 18.06
C ASP A 916 -6.63 26.74 16.62
N ALA A 917 -7.25 25.73 16.00
CA ALA A 917 -7.86 25.86 14.67
C ALA A 917 -9.14 26.72 14.67
N GLY A 918 -9.76 26.93 15.82
CA GLY A 918 -10.95 27.78 15.99
C GLY A 918 -12.11 27.34 15.09
N ASP A 919 -12.71 28.29 14.38
CA ASP A 919 -13.86 28.05 13.49
C ASP A 919 -13.55 26.99 12.42
N PHE A 920 -12.27 26.84 12.00
CA PHE A 920 -11.89 25.81 11.02
C PHE A 920 -12.21 24.40 11.51
N CYS A 921 -11.96 24.09 12.79
CA CYS A 921 -12.27 22.78 13.35
C CYS A 921 -13.78 22.48 13.30
N ILE A 922 -14.60 23.47 13.59
CA ILE A 922 -16.06 23.32 13.62
C ILE A 922 -16.63 23.28 12.21
N ASP A 923 -16.34 24.28 11.37
CA ASP A 923 -16.96 24.41 10.05
C ASP A 923 -16.59 23.24 9.11
N ASN A 924 -15.42 22.60 9.29
CA ASN A 924 -14.97 21.47 8.47
C ASN A 924 -15.23 20.08 9.09
N GLY A 925 -15.95 20.00 10.22
CA GLY A 925 -16.39 18.72 10.79
C GLY A 925 -15.41 18.01 11.71
N TRP A 926 -14.23 18.58 11.98
CA TRP A 926 -13.24 18.00 12.90
C TRP A 926 -13.70 17.99 14.36
N SER A 927 -14.68 18.83 14.72
CA SER A 927 -15.35 18.79 16.03
C SER A 927 -16.25 17.56 16.22
N ILE A 928 -16.72 16.93 15.14
CA ILE A 928 -17.44 15.64 15.21
C ILE A 928 -16.47 14.54 15.65
N VAL A 929 -15.28 14.54 15.05
CA VAL A 929 -14.21 13.57 15.38
C VAL A 929 -13.77 13.75 16.83
N GLN A 930 -13.62 15.00 17.29
CA GLN A 930 -13.33 15.31 18.69
C GLN A 930 -14.33 14.66 19.66
N ALA A 931 -15.63 14.71 19.37
CA ALA A 931 -16.66 14.14 20.23
C ALA A 931 -16.52 12.61 20.33
N GLY A 932 -16.22 11.92 19.23
CA GLY A 932 -15.97 10.47 19.26
C GLY A 932 -14.69 10.10 20.01
N LEU A 933 -13.61 10.86 19.82
CA LEU A 933 -12.37 10.67 20.56
C LEU A 933 -12.55 10.90 22.07
N CYS A 934 -13.31 11.93 22.45
CA CYS A 934 -13.71 12.24 23.82
C CYS A 934 -14.42 11.04 24.49
N ALA A 935 -15.34 10.39 23.76
CA ALA A 935 -16.04 9.21 24.25
C ALA A 935 -15.10 8.01 24.41
N THR A 936 -14.20 7.79 23.45
CA THR A 936 -13.22 6.70 23.47
C THR A 936 -12.23 6.86 24.63
N ALA A 937 -11.85 8.10 24.95
CA ALA A 937 -11.05 8.45 26.13
C ALA A 937 -11.79 8.26 27.48
N GLY A 938 -13.10 7.96 27.45
CA GLY A 938 -13.92 7.64 28.63
C GLY A 938 -14.74 8.81 29.18
N PHE A 939 -14.98 9.87 28.39
CA PHE A 939 -15.75 11.05 28.79
C PHE A 939 -17.10 11.15 28.06
N GLN A 940 -17.92 10.08 28.12
CA GLN A 940 -19.13 9.98 27.28
C GLN A 940 -20.14 11.13 27.48
N THR A 941 -20.33 11.65 28.70
CA THR A 941 -21.25 12.78 28.94
C THR A 941 -20.78 14.05 28.23
N GLU A 942 -19.50 14.38 28.34
CA GLU A 942 -18.90 15.54 27.65
C GLU A 942 -18.96 15.34 26.13
N ALA A 943 -18.69 14.13 25.65
CA ALA A 943 -18.79 13.78 24.24
C ALA A 943 -20.22 14.00 23.68
N LEU A 944 -21.27 13.62 24.42
CA LEU A 944 -22.65 13.89 24.01
C LEU A 944 -22.93 15.40 23.93
N GLU A 945 -22.46 16.19 24.90
CA GLU A 945 -22.59 17.64 24.87
C GLU A 945 -21.88 18.25 23.64
N GLN A 946 -20.67 17.77 23.34
CA GLN A 946 -19.93 18.18 22.14
C GLN A 946 -20.68 17.82 20.85
N ALA A 947 -21.21 16.61 20.74
CA ALA A 947 -21.97 16.16 19.56
C ALA A 947 -23.20 17.04 19.30
N PHE A 948 -23.92 17.47 20.34
CA PHE A 948 -25.07 18.37 20.20
C PHE A 948 -24.70 19.83 19.92
N ALA A 949 -23.47 20.24 20.22
CA ALA A 949 -22.97 21.57 19.90
C ALA A 949 -22.62 21.72 18.41
N VAL A 950 -22.42 20.61 17.68
CA VAL A 950 -22.10 20.63 16.25
C VAL A 950 -23.29 21.19 15.44
N PRO A 951 -23.11 22.30 14.70
CA PRO A 951 -24.18 22.86 13.87
C PRO A 951 -24.65 21.86 12.78
N PRO A 952 -25.95 21.75 12.48
CA PRO A 952 -26.46 20.79 11.49
C PRO A 952 -25.80 20.85 10.10
N LYS A 953 -25.48 22.06 9.62
CA LYS A 953 -24.79 22.30 8.34
C LYS A 953 -23.40 21.64 8.26
N VAL A 954 -22.75 21.40 9.40
CA VAL A 954 -21.40 20.82 9.46
C VAL A 954 -21.41 19.36 9.03
N PHE A 955 -22.52 18.64 9.20
CA PHE A 955 -22.66 17.28 8.66
C PHE A 955 -22.75 17.23 7.13
N LEU A 956 -22.61 18.36 6.43
CA LEU A 956 -22.52 18.47 4.97
C LEU A 956 -21.19 19.06 4.50
N SER A 957 -20.29 19.47 5.40
CA SER A 957 -18.94 19.92 5.02
C SER A 957 -18.03 18.73 4.70
N ASP A 958 -16.91 18.98 4.03
CA ASP A 958 -16.04 17.92 3.48
C ASP A 958 -15.63 16.87 4.55
N GLY A 959 -15.18 17.31 5.73
CA GLY A 959 -14.83 16.41 6.85
C GLY A 959 -16.03 15.90 7.66
N GLY A 960 -17.21 16.54 7.54
CA GLY A 960 -18.43 16.13 8.23
C GLY A 960 -19.38 15.27 7.39
N MET A 961 -19.22 15.23 6.06
CA MET A 961 -20.17 14.65 5.11
C MET A 961 -20.38 13.16 5.31
N GLY A 962 -19.34 12.43 5.70
CA GLY A 962 -19.39 11.00 6.04
C GLY A 962 -20.01 10.70 7.42
N ASN A 963 -20.40 11.73 8.19
CA ASN A 963 -20.97 11.59 9.52
C ASN A 963 -22.43 12.07 9.59
N SER A 964 -23.20 11.50 10.50
CA SER A 964 -24.53 11.97 10.88
C SER A 964 -24.62 12.11 12.39
N LEU A 965 -25.48 13.01 12.90
CA LEU A 965 -25.62 13.22 14.34
C LEU A 965 -26.07 11.93 15.03
N SER A 966 -26.99 11.19 14.40
CA SER A 966 -27.41 9.87 14.87
C SER A 966 -26.23 8.89 14.98
N ASN A 967 -25.37 8.78 13.96
CA ASN A 967 -24.21 7.91 14.05
C ASN A 967 -23.18 8.37 15.08
N THR A 968 -22.94 9.68 15.21
CA THR A 968 -22.04 10.23 16.24
C THR A 968 -22.54 9.89 17.64
N ILE A 969 -23.83 10.06 17.92
CA ILE A 969 -24.42 9.70 19.22
C ILE A 969 -24.35 8.18 19.44
N TRP A 970 -24.65 7.38 18.41
CA TRP A 970 -24.52 5.92 18.48
C TRP A 970 -23.09 5.48 18.82
N TYR A 971 -22.10 6.08 18.16
CA TYR A 971 -20.69 5.80 18.40
C TYR A 971 -20.32 6.09 19.87
N ILE A 972 -20.67 7.28 20.35
CA ILE A 972 -20.44 7.70 21.75
C ILE A 972 -21.16 6.77 22.73
N ALA A 973 -22.42 6.44 22.46
CA ALA A 973 -23.27 5.64 23.34
C ALA A 973 -22.83 4.17 23.46
N THR A 974 -21.98 3.71 22.56
CA THR A 974 -21.50 2.32 22.51
C THR A 974 -20.03 2.18 22.94
N ARG A 975 -19.35 3.24 23.40
CA ARG A 975 -17.98 3.15 23.95
C ARG A 975 -17.96 2.68 25.41
N SER A 976 -17.00 1.82 25.77
CA SER A 976 -16.78 1.30 27.14
C SER A 976 -16.12 2.26 28.12
#